data_AF-A0A0A9VZR9-F1
#
_entry.id   AF-A0A0A9VZR9-F1
#
_cell.length_a   1.000
_cell.length_b   1.000
_cell.length_c   1.000
_cell.angle_alpha   90.00
_cell.angle_beta   90.00
_cell.angle_gamma   90.00
#
_symmetry.space_group_name_H-M   'P 1'
#
loop_
_entity.id
_entity.type
_entity.pdbx_description
1 polymer ?
#
loop_
_entity_poly.entity_id
_entity_poly.type
_entity_poly.pdbx_seq_one_letter_code
_entity_poly.pdbx_strand_id
1 'polypeptide(L)'
;MVHRGTTLIVLCIVSIARTHAKNNEPYDTAYACEGKILRIECKNGELIDLLRANYGRFSITVCNDHGNTEWSVNCMAPKSRRVLQSMCNQQQNCSILASTSLFAEPCPGTLKYLEAHYRCVPPALTTTTNRPSPPWMMTSQPSVWSTAKAVTLRATVPTGVGGAPPTSFTASPPPLVTAASTTTSASSPLITPTTAATTTTTTSTTQAPTSVPKTVEEDFQPSVTPLIMTPSEQPIITSPSAAPVEGEVIDESEMCAPKTARGLMWNWTKVGEVSVQPCPGGASGLARWGCIDSASPRRSSPTPDLSECRSVWLTTLNTRIAEGDSVISIANELSQVTDSKTLYGGDMMTTTEIMKKMAKRMAQDIRTFPDQRQREAIVTELLHGVVKSGSNLLDPAQMPSWRDLTHKEQMRVATSLLVEIEENSFLLADTVVREKTVSQREKNILLAVKVIKMSNVNTEEFSSIDTPFNSEEMVGKQGSDGGENWLRLEKKALLDNSEGDLLRLVYVAFDRLEEILQPLPRANVSRVVNSKVISASLGQGRHIQLSQPVTISLKHIRTENVTNPTCVFWDYLMSSWSEEGCRVHFTNTTHTICMCDHLTNFAILMDVHATYLPPVHQITLQIITYIGCIISIVCLILATITFQLFRGLKSDRTTIHKNLCLCLLIAEILFLVGIGQTHQAILCGVVAGLLHFFFLCAFAWMFLEGFQLYVMLIEVFEVEKSRLRWYYLFAYGVPLVIVCISCLIEPLSYGTERYCWLRADNYFIFSFVGPVIAVILANLVFLSLAIYVMCRHANASIAMKSKEHSRLASARVWLRSALVLVFLLGLTWLFGLLYLNEESVVMAYLFTTLNSLQGLFIFVFHCVKNDKVQKEYRKFLRRHVWLSKCFGCQESSGVAGTCAGESKERRTSLYTGSHGNAQSTESTSASSNAAPPGIGLPPHGTSVGRTQMNITKVKPNPTYQEHIV
;
A
#
# COMPACT_ATOMS: atom_id res chain seq x y z
N MET A 1 18.11 -27.95 25.93
CA MET A 1 17.36 -27.26 24.86
C MET A 1 16.73 -25.94 25.33
N VAL A 2 15.82 -25.92 26.31
CA VAL A 2 15.05 -24.73 26.75
C VAL A 2 15.84 -23.41 26.75
N HIS A 3 17.02 -23.38 27.38
CA HIS A 3 17.84 -22.17 27.53
C HIS A 3 18.34 -21.52 26.22
N ARG A 4 18.31 -22.23 25.08
CA ARG A 4 18.61 -21.63 23.76
C ARG A 4 17.40 -20.91 23.15
N GLY A 5 16.17 -21.33 23.45
CA GLY A 5 14.96 -20.71 22.91
C GLY A 5 14.68 -19.33 23.49
N THR A 6 14.84 -19.18 24.82
CA THR A 6 14.66 -17.91 25.53
C THR A 6 15.60 -16.82 25.03
N THR A 7 16.87 -17.14 24.78
CA THR A 7 17.87 -16.17 24.32
C THR A 7 17.61 -15.73 22.89
N LEU A 8 17.09 -16.62 22.03
CA LEU A 8 16.72 -16.27 20.65
C LEU A 8 15.58 -15.24 20.62
N ILE A 9 14.55 -15.42 21.44
CA ILE A 9 13.40 -14.50 21.54
C ILE A 9 13.84 -13.12 22.03
N VAL A 10 14.69 -13.06 23.06
CA VAL A 10 15.25 -11.78 23.56
C VAL A 10 16.10 -11.08 22.50
N LEU A 11 16.90 -11.82 21.73
CA LEU A 11 17.69 -11.24 20.62
C LEU A 11 16.80 -10.71 19.49
N CYS A 12 15.69 -11.38 19.16
CA CYS A 12 14.71 -10.87 18.20
C CYS A 12 14.07 -9.56 18.68
N ILE A 13 13.62 -9.50 19.94
CA ILE A 13 12.99 -8.28 20.51
C ILE A 13 13.97 -7.09 20.52
N VAL A 14 15.23 -7.31 20.92
CA VAL A 14 16.28 -6.27 20.91
C VAL A 14 16.64 -5.83 19.47
N SER A 15 16.46 -6.70 18.47
CA SER A 15 16.69 -6.35 17.06
C SER A 15 15.56 -5.50 16.50
N ILE A 16 14.30 -5.85 16.80
CA ILE A 16 13.10 -5.09 16.39
C ILE A 16 13.09 -3.69 17.03
N ALA A 17 13.51 -3.57 18.29
CA ALA A 17 13.64 -2.28 18.97
C ALA A 17 14.68 -1.34 18.33
N ARG A 18 15.64 -1.86 17.55
CA ARG A 18 16.68 -1.05 16.88
C ARG A 18 16.30 -0.58 15.49
N THR A 19 15.37 -1.23 14.79
CA THR A 19 14.96 -0.84 13.43
C THR A 19 13.98 0.34 13.41
N HIS A 20 13.16 0.52 14.45
CA HIS A 20 12.10 1.53 14.47
C HIS A 20 12.56 2.98 14.77
N ALA A 21 13.83 3.21 15.08
CA ALA A 21 14.35 4.50 15.52
C ALA A 21 14.91 5.40 14.38
N LYS A 22 14.65 5.06 13.11
CA LYS A 22 15.48 5.54 11.97
C LYS A 22 14.79 6.50 10.97
N ASN A 23 13.70 7.16 11.37
CA ASN A 23 12.88 8.01 10.47
C ASN A 23 13.02 9.53 10.68
N ASN A 24 14.14 10.01 11.23
CA ASN A 24 14.53 11.44 11.23
C ASN A 24 16.06 11.55 11.38
N GLU A 25 16.81 11.21 10.32
CA GLU A 25 18.26 11.50 10.25
C GLU A 25 18.49 12.94 9.73
N PRO A 26 19.37 13.74 10.36
CA PRO A 26 19.73 15.05 9.85
C PRO A 26 20.57 14.94 8.58
N TYR A 27 20.50 15.98 7.74
CA TYR A 27 21.30 16.13 6.52
C TYR A 27 21.94 17.52 6.47
N ASP A 28 23.07 17.62 5.78
CA ASP A 28 23.85 18.84 5.62
C ASP A 28 23.59 19.49 4.24
N THR A 29 23.76 20.81 4.15
CA THR A 29 23.60 21.57 2.90
C THR A 29 24.84 22.41 2.62
N ALA A 30 25.37 22.30 1.39
CA ALA A 30 26.53 23.06 0.93
C ALA A 30 26.18 23.89 -0.30
N TYR A 31 26.76 25.09 -0.39
CA TYR A 31 26.50 26.07 -1.46
C TYR A 31 27.80 26.63 -2.04
N ALA A 32 27.80 26.93 -3.34
CA ALA A 32 28.84 27.72 -3.99
C ALA A 32 28.27 28.58 -5.11
N CYS A 33 28.51 29.90 -5.06
CA CYS A 33 28.09 30.82 -6.12
C CYS A 33 28.74 30.47 -7.47
N GLU A 34 28.12 30.87 -8.57
CA GLU A 34 28.68 30.79 -9.91
C GLU A 34 30.13 31.32 -9.96
N GLY A 35 31.04 30.53 -10.52
CA GLY A 35 32.49 30.77 -10.55
C GLY A 35 33.26 30.35 -9.29
N LYS A 36 32.60 29.98 -8.17
CA LYS A 36 33.25 29.48 -6.94
C LYS A 36 33.27 27.94 -6.90
N ILE A 37 34.09 27.37 -6.02
CA ILE A 37 34.23 25.92 -5.84
C ILE A 37 33.39 25.47 -4.63
N LEU A 38 32.45 24.56 -4.85
CA LEU A 38 31.75 23.80 -3.80
C LEU A 38 32.72 22.82 -3.15
N ARG A 39 32.67 22.70 -1.83
CA ARG A 39 33.38 21.66 -1.07
C ARG A 39 32.39 20.87 -0.21
N ILE A 40 32.57 19.56 -0.16
CA ILE A 40 31.82 18.61 0.66
C ILE A 40 32.86 17.72 1.33
N GLU A 41 32.84 17.60 2.66
CA GLU A 41 33.86 16.86 3.43
C GLU A 41 33.19 16.08 4.58
N CYS A 42 33.46 14.78 4.66
CA CYS A 42 32.97 13.87 5.72
C CYS A 42 34.09 13.44 6.68
N LYS A 43 33.72 13.00 7.88
CA LYS A 43 34.68 12.62 8.92
C LYS A 43 35.42 11.33 8.55
N ASN A 44 36.54 11.08 9.22
CA ASN A 44 37.36 9.89 8.97
C ASN A 44 36.55 8.60 9.20
N GLY A 45 36.34 7.83 8.13
CA GLY A 45 35.53 6.61 8.13
C GLY A 45 34.07 6.79 7.68
N GLU A 46 33.68 7.98 7.21
CA GLU A 46 32.36 8.26 6.61
C GLU A 46 32.52 8.64 5.13
N LEU A 47 31.51 8.34 4.31
CA LEU A 47 31.43 8.65 2.89
C LEU A 47 30.20 9.51 2.58
N ILE A 48 30.30 10.34 1.54
CA ILE A 48 29.24 11.22 1.05
C ILE A 48 28.13 10.39 0.38
N ASP A 49 26.91 10.46 0.93
CA ASP A 49 25.66 10.03 0.30
C ASP A 49 24.87 11.27 -0.16
N LEU A 50 24.77 11.47 -1.47
CA LEU A 50 24.18 12.66 -2.08
C LEU A 50 22.68 12.50 -2.31
N LEU A 51 21.88 13.35 -1.66
CA LEU A 51 20.43 13.32 -1.66
C LEU A 51 19.83 14.15 -2.80
N ARG A 52 20.27 15.41 -2.94
CA ARG A 52 19.78 16.39 -3.92
C ARG A 52 20.93 17.31 -4.37
N ALA A 53 20.91 17.79 -5.62
CA ALA A 53 21.74 18.91 -6.03
C ALA A 53 21.16 19.67 -7.24
N ASN A 54 21.34 20.99 -7.28
CA ASN A 54 20.97 21.89 -8.39
C ASN A 54 22.12 22.85 -8.71
N TYR A 55 22.26 23.25 -9.97
CA TYR A 55 22.99 24.44 -10.38
C TYR A 55 21.98 25.40 -11.01
N GLY A 56 21.76 26.56 -10.40
CA GLY A 56 20.66 27.43 -10.77
C GLY A 56 20.38 28.46 -9.67
N ARG A 57 19.11 28.74 -9.41
CA ARG A 57 18.67 29.60 -8.31
C ARG A 57 17.27 29.20 -7.86
N PHE A 58 17.14 28.90 -6.56
CA PHE A 58 15.87 28.64 -5.86
C PHE A 58 15.58 29.66 -4.74
N SER A 59 16.59 30.40 -4.29
CA SER A 59 16.46 31.48 -3.32
C SER A 59 17.03 32.78 -3.87
N ILE A 60 16.34 33.90 -3.59
CA ILE A 60 16.82 35.24 -3.91
C ILE A 60 17.94 35.70 -2.97
N THR A 61 18.09 35.11 -1.77
CA THR A 61 19.07 35.56 -0.75
C THR A 61 20.43 34.89 -0.86
N VAL A 62 20.50 33.66 -1.40
CA VAL A 62 21.76 32.91 -1.54
C VAL A 62 22.57 33.51 -2.69
N CYS A 63 23.85 33.84 -2.46
CA CYS A 63 24.73 34.44 -3.48
C CYS A 63 24.09 35.67 -4.15
N ASN A 64 23.71 36.67 -3.35
CA ASN A 64 23.11 37.92 -3.80
C ASN A 64 23.70 39.12 -3.03
N ASP A 65 25.01 39.26 -3.12
CA ASP A 65 25.81 40.28 -2.41
C ASP A 65 25.48 41.73 -2.84
N HIS A 66 24.59 41.90 -3.82
CA HIS A 66 24.13 43.18 -4.38
C HIS A 66 22.61 43.43 -4.25
N GLY A 67 21.86 42.51 -3.61
CA GLY A 67 20.43 42.70 -3.33
C GLY A 67 19.52 42.78 -4.56
N ASN A 68 19.88 42.14 -5.68
CA ASN A 68 19.07 42.13 -6.90
C ASN A 68 17.78 41.32 -6.69
N THR A 69 16.62 41.89 -7.04
CA THR A 69 15.28 41.28 -6.88
C THR A 69 14.65 40.80 -8.20
N GLU A 70 15.29 41.04 -9.34
CA GLU A 70 14.78 40.72 -10.69
C GLU A 70 15.21 39.33 -11.18
N TRP A 71 16.06 38.63 -10.43
CA TRP A 71 16.54 37.28 -10.77
C TRP A 71 15.48 36.20 -10.58
N SER A 72 15.41 35.26 -11.53
CA SER A 72 14.48 34.13 -11.44
C SER A 72 14.90 33.17 -10.32
N VAL A 73 13.95 32.88 -9.41
CA VAL A 73 14.05 31.82 -8.41
C VAL A 73 13.49 30.48 -8.89
N ASN A 74 13.06 30.40 -10.16
CA ASN A 74 12.60 29.17 -10.81
C ASN A 74 13.68 28.64 -11.78
N CYS A 75 14.95 28.67 -11.37
CA CYS A 75 16.09 28.29 -12.22
C CYS A 75 16.74 26.96 -11.77
N MET A 76 16.70 25.96 -12.66
CA MET A 76 17.24 24.62 -12.39
C MET A 76 17.95 24.03 -13.61
N ALA A 77 19.15 23.48 -13.42
CA ALA A 77 19.85 22.68 -14.42
C ALA A 77 19.62 21.16 -14.20
N PRO A 78 18.87 20.44 -15.07
CA PRO A 78 18.51 19.04 -14.85
C PRO A 78 19.69 18.04 -14.80
N LYS A 79 20.89 18.46 -15.19
CA LYS A 79 22.11 17.63 -15.17
C LYS A 79 22.79 17.60 -13.79
N SER A 80 22.57 18.59 -12.92
CA SER A 80 23.43 18.85 -11.76
C SER A 80 23.50 17.71 -10.76
N ARG A 81 22.37 17.09 -10.41
CA ARG A 81 22.39 15.89 -9.55
C ARG A 81 23.23 14.77 -10.17
N ARG A 82 23.11 14.49 -11.47
CA ARG A 82 23.88 13.39 -12.10
C ARG A 82 25.37 13.67 -12.08
N VAL A 83 25.78 14.91 -12.38
CA VAL A 83 27.18 15.33 -12.34
C VAL A 83 27.74 15.19 -10.92
N LEU A 84 27.06 15.75 -9.91
CA LEU A 84 27.52 15.63 -8.51
C LEU A 84 27.48 14.19 -8.00
N GLN A 85 26.49 13.38 -8.38
CA GLN A 85 26.45 11.96 -7.99
C GLN A 85 27.66 11.21 -8.57
N SER A 86 28.04 11.48 -9.83
CA SER A 86 29.19 10.85 -10.47
C SER A 86 30.55 11.31 -9.94
N MET A 87 30.64 12.51 -9.35
CA MET A 87 31.91 13.11 -8.93
C MET A 87 32.11 13.24 -7.41
N CYS A 88 31.07 13.11 -6.57
CA CYS A 88 31.18 13.17 -5.11
C CYS A 88 30.70 11.93 -4.35
N ASN A 89 29.78 11.13 -4.92
CA ASN A 89 29.12 10.08 -4.15
C ASN A 89 30.09 8.94 -3.82
N GLN A 90 29.97 8.36 -2.61
CA GLN A 90 30.90 7.35 -2.06
C GLN A 90 32.37 7.82 -1.90
N GLN A 91 32.64 9.13 -1.93
CA GLN A 91 33.96 9.69 -1.60
C GLN A 91 33.92 10.30 -0.18
N GLN A 92 35.08 10.44 0.47
CA GLN A 92 35.16 11.11 1.78
C GLN A 92 35.13 12.65 1.64
N ASN A 93 35.72 13.18 0.57
CA ASN A 93 35.75 14.60 0.24
C ASN A 93 35.50 14.82 -1.26
N CYS A 94 34.96 15.98 -1.62
CA CYS A 94 34.67 16.35 -3.00
C CYS A 94 34.79 17.87 -3.21
N SER A 95 35.37 18.30 -4.34
CA SER A 95 35.47 19.71 -4.72
C SER A 95 35.08 19.94 -6.18
N ILE A 96 34.07 20.78 -6.44
CA ILE A 96 33.51 20.99 -7.80
C ILE A 96 33.32 22.48 -8.10
N LEU A 97 33.74 22.91 -9.29
CA LEU A 97 33.53 24.27 -9.79
C LEU A 97 32.05 24.48 -10.18
N ALA A 98 31.41 25.51 -9.63
CA ALA A 98 30.05 25.90 -9.96
C ALA A 98 30.01 26.72 -11.27
N SER A 99 30.08 26.06 -12.43
CA SER A 99 30.12 26.73 -13.74
C SER A 99 29.15 26.18 -14.79
N THR A 100 28.58 27.09 -15.59
CA THR A 100 27.77 26.79 -16.78
C THR A 100 28.46 25.83 -17.76
N SER A 101 29.79 25.84 -17.86
CA SER A 101 30.55 24.88 -18.67
C SER A 101 30.41 23.42 -18.22
N LEU A 102 30.13 23.17 -16.94
CA LEU A 102 29.97 21.82 -16.37
C LEU A 102 28.50 21.39 -16.28
N PHE A 103 27.58 22.34 -16.04
CA PHE A 103 26.17 22.06 -15.76
C PHE A 103 25.19 22.42 -16.89
N ALA A 104 25.68 23.08 -17.95
CA ALA A 104 24.91 23.88 -18.93
C ALA A 104 24.30 25.16 -18.34
N GLU A 105 23.70 26.00 -19.20
CA GLU A 105 23.09 27.29 -18.81
C GLU A 105 21.57 27.11 -18.61
N PRO A 106 21.06 27.13 -17.36
CA PRO A 106 19.62 27.00 -17.09
C PRO A 106 18.83 28.32 -17.16
N CYS A 107 19.46 29.49 -16.95
CA CYS A 107 18.73 30.76 -16.86
C CYS A 107 19.61 31.97 -17.27
N PRO A 108 19.67 32.31 -18.57
CA PRO A 108 20.35 33.52 -19.05
C PRO A 108 19.91 34.78 -18.29
N GLY A 109 20.87 35.62 -17.91
CA GLY A 109 20.61 36.86 -17.16
C GLY A 109 20.45 36.70 -15.64
N THR A 110 20.32 35.48 -15.11
CA THR A 110 20.29 35.21 -13.66
C THR A 110 21.64 34.67 -13.18
N LEU A 111 22.19 35.26 -12.12
CA LEU A 111 23.39 34.75 -11.44
C LEU A 111 23.04 33.49 -10.65
N LYS A 112 23.79 32.40 -10.86
CA LYS A 112 23.48 31.07 -10.32
C LYS A 112 24.32 30.72 -9.09
N TYR A 113 23.95 29.62 -8.44
CA TYR A 113 24.76 28.92 -7.46
C TYR A 113 24.56 27.39 -7.59
N LEU A 114 25.57 26.64 -7.18
CA LEU A 114 25.52 25.19 -7.00
C LEU A 114 25.10 24.91 -5.55
N GLU A 115 24.08 24.09 -5.36
CA GLU A 115 23.53 23.66 -4.08
C GLU A 115 23.55 22.13 -4.02
N ALA A 116 23.97 21.56 -2.88
CA ALA A 116 24.02 20.13 -2.64
C ALA A 116 23.52 19.79 -1.23
N HIS A 117 22.59 18.82 -1.14
CA HIS A 117 22.14 18.23 0.12
C HIS A 117 22.71 16.82 0.22
N TYR A 118 23.38 16.52 1.34
CA TYR A 118 24.11 15.27 1.53
C TYR A 118 24.07 14.83 2.99
N ARG A 119 24.49 13.60 3.26
CA ARG A 119 24.83 13.12 4.60
C ARG A 119 26.11 12.29 4.55
N CYS A 120 26.79 12.19 5.68
CA CYS A 120 27.96 11.35 5.84
C CYS A 120 27.54 10.00 6.45
N VAL A 121 27.81 8.89 5.75
CA VAL A 121 27.43 7.53 6.16
C VAL A 121 28.66 6.62 6.27
N PRO A 122 28.75 5.74 7.29
CA PRO A 122 29.80 4.73 7.32
C PRO A 122 29.74 3.81 6.08
N PRO A 123 30.89 3.36 5.53
CA PRO A 123 30.89 2.37 4.46
C PRO A 123 30.22 1.09 4.95
N ALA A 124 29.22 0.61 4.19
CA ALA A 124 28.48 -0.58 4.55
C ALA A 124 29.41 -1.80 4.62
N LEU A 125 29.44 -2.50 5.76
CA LEU A 125 30.21 -3.74 5.89
C LEU A 125 29.57 -4.83 5.02
N THR A 126 30.13 -5.03 3.83
CA THR A 126 29.94 -6.25 3.05
C THR A 126 30.51 -7.43 3.84
N THR A 127 29.64 -8.31 4.34
CA THR A 127 30.05 -9.48 5.12
C THR A 127 30.64 -10.56 4.23
N THR A 128 31.90 -10.39 3.84
CA THR A 128 32.70 -11.34 3.05
C THR A 128 33.16 -12.53 3.91
N THR A 129 32.22 -13.42 4.24
CA THR A 129 32.54 -14.68 4.94
C THR A 129 33.28 -15.64 4.00
N ASN A 130 34.61 -15.59 4.02
CA ASN A 130 35.47 -16.48 3.26
C ASN A 130 35.18 -17.97 3.56
N ARG A 131 34.78 -18.73 2.55
CA ARG A 131 34.89 -20.19 2.50
C ARG A 131 35.88 -20.56 1.39
N PRO A 132 36.91 -21.38 1.65
CA PRO A 132 37.93 -21.70 0.65
C PRO A 132 37.39 -22.64 -0.44
N SER A 133 37.86 -22.45 -1.67
CA SER A 133 37.58 -23.30 -2.83
C SER A 133 38.46 -24.57 -2.84
N PRO A 134 37.99 -25.70 -3.40
CA PRO A 134 38.78 -26.92 -3.52
C PRO A 134 39.88 -26.83 -4.62
N PRO A 135 40.95 -27.65 -4.55
CA PRO A 135 42.17 -27.42 -5.32
C PRO A 135 42.26 -28.24 -6.62
N TRP A 136 42.03 -27.61 -7.78
CA TRP A 136 42.45 -28.17 -9.08
C TRP A 136 42.69 -27.15 -10.20
N MET A 137 42.54 -25.84 -9.96
CA MET A 137 42.86 -24.81 -10.95
C MET A 137 44.36 -24.49 -10.94
N MET A 138 45.17 -25.37 -11.55
CA MET A 138 46.61 -25.13 -11.73
C MET A 138 46.87 -23.98 -12.71
N THR A 139 47.88 -23.18 -12.38
CA THR A 139 48.34 -22.02 -13.16
C THR A 139 48.99 -22.41 -14.48
N SER A 140 48.81 -21.56 -15.50
CA SER A 140 49.85 -21.30 -16.51
C SER A 140 50.41 -19.87 -16.33
N GLN A 141 51.73 -19.77 -16.41
CA GLN A 141 52.61 -18.61 -16.15
C GLN A 141 53.92 -18.87 -16.94
N PRO A 142 54.91 -17.95 -17.00
CA PRO A 142 54.89 -16.48 -16.94
C PRO A 142 55.84 -15.80 -17.98
N SER A 143 55.87 -14.47 -18.00
CA SER A 143 57.08 -13.62 -18.14
C SER A 143 56.67 -12.15 -17.84
N VAL A 144 57.34 -11.29 -17.05
CA VAL A 144 58.74 -11.10 -16.58
C VAL A 144 59.64 -10.56 -17.71
N TRP A 145 60.11 -9.30 -17.69
CA TRP A 145 60.92 -8.68 -16.61
C TRP A 145 60.54 -7.24 -16.20
N SER A 146 61.19 -6.75 -15.13
CA SER A 146 61.02 -5.44 -14.45
C SER A 146 61.88 -4.31 -15.07
N THR A 147 61.79 -3.02 -14.69
CA THR A 147 62.24 -2.44 -13.39
C THR A 147 61.82 -0.96 -13.23
N ALA A 148 61.78 -0.43 -12.00
CA ALA A 148 61.12 0.83 -11.63
C ALA A 148 62.05 2.07 -11.49
N LYS A 149 61.44 3.28 -11.41
CA LYS A 149 61.84 4.36 -10.50
C LYS A 149 60.75 5.43 -10.30
N ALA A 150 60.81 6.12 -9.16
CA ALA A 150 60.04 7.32 -8.81
C ALA A 150 60.90 8.19 -7.86
N VAL A 151 60.44 9.41 -7.49
CA VAL A 151 60.58 10.12 -6.19
C VAL A 151 60.63 11.66 -6.32
N THR A 152 59.60 12.33 -5.75
CA THR A 152 59.49 13.71 -5.21
C THR A 152 60.03 14.96 -5.93
N LEU A 153 59.31 16.07 -5.73
CA LEU A 153 59.89 17.22 -5.01
C LEU A 153 58.84 17.88 -4.09
N ARG A 154 59.24 18.88 -3.29
CA ARG A 154 58.58 19.32 -2.03
C ARG A 154 58.54 20.86 -1.94
N ALA A 155 57.58 21.42 -1.21
CA ALA A 155 57.47 22.88 -0.98
C ALA A 155 57.45 23.24 0.52
N THR A 156 57.97 24.42 0.88
CA THR A 156 58.00 24.96 2.27
C THR A 156 58.03 26.50 2.27
N VAL A 157 57.58 27.09 3.39
CA VAL A 157 57.31 28.54 3.58
C VAL A 157 58.58 29.35 3.96
N PRO A 158 58.55 30.70 3.90
CA PRO A 158 58.59 31.48 5.16
C PRO A 158 57.71 32.77 5.19
N THR A 159 57.76 33.51 6.30
CA THR A 159 56.79 34.53 6.78
C THR A 159 57.33 35.98 6.84
N GLY A 160 56.49 37.04 6.83
CA GLY A 160 56.95 38.38 7.31
C GLY A 160 56.09 39.65 7.06
N VAL A 161 55.12 39.93 7.96
CA VAL A 161 54.56 41.23 8.44
C VAL A 161 54.93 42.59 7.77
N GLY A 162 53.90 43.35 7.32
CA GLY A 162 53.60 44.73 7.81
C GLY A 162 53.84 45.98 6.93
N GLY A 163 52.86 46.91 6.88
CA GLY A 163 53.10 48.38 6.78
C GLY A 163 52.49 49.20 5.61
N ALA A 164 51.23 49.68 5.76
CA ALA A 164 50.56 50.92 5.27
C ALA A 164 50.80 51.55 3.84
N PRO A 165 49.78 52.22 3.23
CA PRO A 165 49.84 52.89 1.91
C PRO A 165 50.04 54.42 1.98
N PRO A 166 50.15 55.17 0.84
CA PRO A 166 48.96 55.84 0.27
C PRO A 166 48.95 56.12 -1.27
N THR A 167 47.76 56.45 -1.84
CA THR A 167 47.49 57.35 -3.02
C THR A 167 48.09 57.04 -4.42
N SER A 168 47.56 57.49 -5.58
CA SER A 168 46.18 57.72 -6.12
C SER A 168 46.26 58.16 -7.62
N PHE A 169 45.11 58.35 -8.31
CA PHE A 169 44.88 59.13 -9.56
C PHE A 169 44.99 58.51 -10.99
N THR A 170 43.82 58.44 -11.67
CA THR A 170 43.48 59.11 -12.96
C THR A 170 43.74 58.46 -14.37
N ALA A 171 42.62 58.02 -14.98
CA ALA A 171 42.09 58.25 -16.36
C ALA A 171 42.86 57.91 -17.69
N SER A 172 42.18 57.14 -18.56
CA SER A 172 41.68 57.47 -19.95
C SER A 172 42.55 58.12 -21.05
N PRO A 173 42.25 57.96 -22.38
CA PRO A 173 41.56 56.86 -23.10
C PRO A 173 42.30 56.44 -24.44
N PRO A 174 41.78 56.43 -25.72
CA PRO A 174 42.22 55.43 -26.74
C PRO A 174 42.78 56.01 -28.08
N PRO A 175 43.10 55.15 -29.08
CA PRO A 175 43.10 55.56 -30.50
C PRO A 175 42.51 54.54 -31.51
N LEU A 176 42.67 54.85 -32.80
CA LEU A 176 42.04 54.28 -34.02
C LEU A 176 43.15 54.22 -35.14
N VAL A 177 43.09 53.69 -36.38
CA VAL A 177 42.05 53.44 -37.43
C VAL A 177 42.56 52.38 -38.45
N THR A 178 41.73 51.97 -39.42
CA THR A 178 42.08 51.46 -40.79
C THR A 178 42.71 50.05 -40.95
N ALA A 179 42.66 49.34 -42.10
CA ALA A 179 42.01 49.53 -43.43
C ALA A 179 41.92 48.21 -44.25
N ALA A 180 41.25 48.30 -45.42
CA ALA A 180 41.40 47.48 -46.65
C ALA A 180 40.74 46.08 -46.77
N SER A 181 40.47 45.52 -47.97
CA SER A 181 39.56 45.99 -49.07
C SER A 181 39.63 45.09 -50.33
N THR A 182 38.49 44.68 -50.90
CA THR A 182 38.39 44.25 -52.33
C THR A 182 36.96 44.38 -52.90
N THR A 183 36.85 44.48 -54.23
CA THR A 183 35.62 44.72 -55.04
C THR A 183 35.12 43.43 -55.72
N THR A 184 33.88 43.30 -56.25
CA THR A 184 33.39 43.88 -57.54
C THR A 184 31.85 43.87 -57.74
N SER A 185 31.39 44.56 -58.80
CA SER A 185 30.01 44.73 -59.30
C SER A 185 29.32 43.44 -59.79
N ALA A 186 27.98 43.23 -59.82
CA ALA A 186 26.75 44.07 -59.86
C ALA A 186 26.18 44.41 -61.26
N SER A 187 24.95 43.93 -61.56
CA SER A 187 23.91 44.57 -62.43
C SER A 187 22.62 43.72 -62.54
N SER A 188 21.51 44.31 -63.03
CA SER A 188 20.19 43.69 -63.33
C SER A 188 19.62 44.35 -64.61
N PRO A 189 18.56 43.80 -65.28
CA PRO A 189 17.21 44.42 -65.12
C PRO A 189 15.95 43.57 -65.45
N LEU A 190 14.91 43.72 -64.61
CA LEU A 190 13.55 44.28 -64.91
C LEU A 190 12.67 43.84 -66.14
N ILE A 191 11.49 43.26 -65.82
CA ILE A 191 10.12 43.39 -66.42
C ILE A 191 9.66 42.65 -67.73
N THR A 192 8.43 42.12 -67.58
CA THR A 192 7.36 41.49 -68.42
C THR A 192 6.97 42.11 -69.79
N PRO A 193 5.94 41.62 -70.56
CA PRO A 193 5.15 40.35 -70.55
C PRO A 193 4.96 39.68 -71.96
N THR A 194 4.14 38.61 -72.10
CA THR A 194 3.25 38.28 -73.27
C THR A 194 2.38 37.02 -72.98
N THR A 195 1.36 36.74 -73.81
CA THR A 195 0.14 35.95 -73.51
C THR A 195 -0.06 34.68 -74.34
N ALA A 196 -0.91 33.77 -73.83
CA ALA A 196 -1.86 32.88 -74.53
C ALA A 196 -1.38 31.62 -75.32
N ALA A 197 -1.95 30.48 -74.95
CA ALA A 197 -2.45 29.43 -75.86
C ALA A 197 -3.58 28.63 -75.16
N THR A 198 -4.60 28.19 -75.90
CA THR A 198 -5.79 27.48 -75.37
C THR A 198 -6.15 26.29 -76.26
N THR A 199 -6.38 25.10 -75.66
CA THR A 199 -7.14 24.02 -76.33
C THR A 199 -7.92 23.17 -75.33
N THR A 200 -9.18 22.85 -75.66
CA THR A 200 -10.12 22.03 -74.87
C THR A 200 -10.80 20.98 -75.74
N THR A 201 -10.94 19.73 -75.27
CA THR A 201 -11.91 18.70 -75.75
C THR A 201 -11.92 17.52 -74.75
N THR A 202 -12.99 17.22 -73.99
CA THR A 202 -14.22 16.45 -74.33
C THR A 202 -13.96 14.96 -74.62
N THR A 203 -14.17 14.01 -73.68
CA THR A 203 -15.43 13.38 -73.19
C THR A 203 -16.08 12.33 -74.12
N SER A 204 -16.26 11.12 -73.60
CA SER A 204 -17.20 10.09 -74.08
C SER A 204 -17.92 9.47 -72.86
N THR A 205 -19.04 8.77 -73.03
CA THR A 205 -19.87 8.30 -71.89
C THR A 205 -20.75 7.09 -72.21
N THR A 206 -20.59 6.01 -71.45
CA THR A 206 -21.44 4.79 -71.47
C THR A 206 -21.36 4.16 -70.07
N GLN A 207 -22.40 4.04 -69.23
CA GLN A 207 -23.64 3.24 -69.34
C GLN A 207 -23.39 1.74 -69.64
N ALA A 208 -24.02 0.73 -69.02
CA ALA A 208 -24.88 0.58 -67.81
C ALA A 208 -25.02 -0.97 -67.49
N PRO A 209 -26.07 -1.53 -66.84
CA PRO A 209 -26.18 -1.76 -65.39
C PRO A 209 -26.48 -3.23 -64.94
N THR A 210 -26.77 -3.42 -63.63
CA THR A 210 -27.70 -4.42 -62.98
C THR A 210 -27.17 -5.67 -62.22
N SER A 211 -27.79 -5.92 -61.04
CA SER A 211 -28.13 -7.20 -60.32
C SER A 211 -27.07 -8.24 -59.84
N VAL A 212 -26.66 -8.12 -58.56
CA VAL A 212 -26.99 -9.01 -57.39
C VAL A 212 -27.67 -10.37 -57.72
N PRO A 213 -27.20 -11.56 -57.25
CA PRO A 213 -27.25 -11.97 -55.82
C PRO A 213 -26.04 -12.76 -55.24
N LYS A 214 -26.20 -13.35 -54.03
CA LYS A 214 -25.14 -13.92 -53.15
C LYS A 214 -25.13 -15.47 -53.08
N THR A 215 -23.99 -16.03 -52.63
CA THR A 215 -23.79 -17.37 -51.99
C THR A 215 -24.11 -18.60 -52.86
N VAL A 216 -23.46 -19.78 -52.74
CA VAL A 216 -22.84 -20.50 -51.59
C VAL A 216 -21.43 -21.08 -52.00
N GLU A 217 -20.80 -21.89 -51.13
CA GLU A 217 -19.55 -22.71 -51.16
C GLU A 217 -19.05 -23.25 -52.54
N GLU A 218 -17.79 -23.70 -52.76
CA GLU A 218 -16.89 -24.49 -51.89
C GLU A 218 -15.36 -24.31 -52.22
N ASP A 219 -14.51 -25.27 -51.81
CA ASP A 219 -13.02 -25.28 -51.70
C ASP A 219 -12.21 -25.25 -53.03
N PHE A 220 -10.93 -24.83 -52.97
CA PHE A 220 -9.71 -25.55 -53.46
C PHE A 220 -8.43 -24.68 -53.51
N GLN A 221 -7.26 -25.30 -53.26
CA GLN A 221 -5.91 -24.71 -53.42
C GLN A 221 -5.43 -24.72 -54.89
N PRO A 222 -4.33 -23.98 -55.19
CA PRO A 222 -3.19 -24.68 -55.80
C PRO A 222 -1.80 -24.30 -55.25
N SER A 223 -0.85 -25.24 -55.37
CA SER A 223 0.56 -25.11 -55.00
C SER A 223 1.42 -24.50 -56.11
N VAL A 224 2.63 -24.01 -55.77
CA VAL A 224 3.69 -23.69 -56.74
C VAL A 224 5.04 -24.26 -56.27
N THR A 225 5.77 -24.91 -57.19
CA THR A 225 7.07 -25.56 -56.96
C THR A 225 8.23 -24.60 -57.25
N PRO A 226 9.34 -24.59 -56.48
CA PRO A 226 10.41 -23.61 -56.63
C PRO A 226 11.41 -23.92 -57.77
N LEU A 227 12.12 -22.87 -58.22
CA LEU A 227 13.33 -22.96 -59.05
C LEU A 227 14.49 -22.17 -58.44
N ILE A 228 15.71 -22.47 -58.90
CA ILE A 228 16.97 -22.25 -58.19
C ILE A 228 17.64 -20.93 -58.60
N MET A 229 18.22 -20.21 -57.63
CA MET A 229 19.36 -19.29 -57.85
C MET A 229 20.42 -19.48 -56.77
N THR A 230 21.69 -19.22 -57.13
CA THR A 230 22.89 -19.50 -56.33
C THR A 230 23.33 -18.33 -55.44
N PRO A 231 24.06 -18.58 -54.34
CA PRO A 231 24.45 -17.55 -53.37
C PRO A 231 25.76 -16.84 -53.72
N SER A 232 25.92 -15.60 -53.24
CA SER A 232 27.25 -15.00 -53.02
C SER A 232 27.23 -14.02 -51.84
N GLU A 233 27.99 -14.37 -50.80
CA GLU A 233 28.82 -13.48 -49.97
C GLU A 233 28.16 -12.31 -49.18
N GLN A 234 27.99 -12.54 -47.88
CA GLN A 234 28.08 -11.51 -46.82
C GLN A 234 28.96 -12.02 -45.67
N PRO A 235 29.63 -11.14 -44.89
CA PRO A 235 30.79 -11.51 -44.10
C PRO A 235 30.49 -12.24 -42.78
N ILE A 236 31.43 -13.09 -42.38
CA ILE A 236 31.39 -13.89 -41.15
C ILE A 236 31.75 -13.03 -39.93
N ILE A 237 30.92 -13.09 -38.88
CA ILE A 237 31.38 -12.91 -37.49
C ILE A 237 31.07 -14.22 -36.76
N THR A 238 32.10 -14.83 -36.18
CA THR A 238 32.05 -16.21 -35.65
C THR A 238 31.41 -16.30 -34.27
N SER A 239 30.36 -17.10 -34.14
CA SER A 239 30.00 -17.76 -32.88
C SER A 239 30.78 -19.09 -32.77
N PRO A 240 31.50 -19.37 -31.67
CA PRO A 240 32.16 -20.66 -31.47
C PRO A 240 31.11 -21.74 -31.20
N SER A 241 31.06 -22.75 -32.07
CA SER A 241 30.23 -23.94 -31.86
C SER A 241 30.87 -24.87 -30.82
N ALA A 242 30.06 -25.36 -29.89
CA ALA A 242 30.37 -26.52 -29.06
C ALA A 242 29.49 -27.70 -29.51
N ALA A 243 30.09 -28.89 -29.63
CA ALA A 243 29.38 -30.10 -30.03
C ALA A 243 28.37 -30.53 -28.94
N PRO A 244 27.28 -31.24 -29.29
CA PRO A 244 26.27 -31.65 -28.32
C PRO A 244 26.84 -32.63 -27.30
N VAL A 245 26.80 -32.25 -26.02
CA VAL A 245 27.02 -33.17 -24.90
C VAL A 245 25.72 -33.93 -24.65
N GLU A 246 25.81 -35.24 -24.47
CA GLU A 246 24.66 -36.09 -24.18
C GLU A 246 24.06 -35.77 -22.80
N GLY A 247 22.75 -35.56 -22.76
CA GLY A 247 21.97 -35.77 -21.53
C GLY A 247 22.19 -34.77 -20.40
N GLU A 248 22.54 -33.50 -20.67
CA GLU A 248 22.33 -32.45 -19.67
C GLU A 248 20.81 -32.31 -19.44
N VAL A 249 20.33 -32.81 -18.31
CA VAL A 249 18.94 -32.66 -17.88
C VAL A 249 18.73 -31.19 -17.55
N ILE A 250 18.22 -30.44 -18.52
CA ILE A 250 17.83 -29.05 -18.34
C ILE A 250 16.78 -29.02 -17.23
N ASP A 251 17.15 -28.45 -16.08
CA ASP A 251 16.24 -28.37 -14.94
C ASP A 251 15.12 -27.37 -15.26
N GLU A 252 13.93 -27.90 -15.57
CA GLU A 252 12.74 -27.11 -15.87
C GLU A 252 12.36 -26.18 -14.70
N SER A 253 12.88 -26.41 -13.49
CA SER A 253 12.68 -25.53 -12.33
C SER A 253 13.53 -24.26 -12.31
N GLU A 254 14.48 -24.07 -13.25
CA GLU A 254 15.21 -22.79 -13.46
C GLU A 254 14.72 -21.97 -14.68
N MET A 255 13.61 -22.35 -15.33
CA MET A 255 13.19 -21.74 -16.59
C MET A 255 11.75 -21.20 -16.59
N CYS A 256 11.58 -20.03 -17.22
CA CYS A 256 10.25 -19.52 -17.56
C CYS A 256 9.66 -20.29 -18.73
N ALA A 257 8.52 -20.96 -18.48
CA ALA A 257 7.75 -21.70 -19.47
C ALA A 257 7.39 -20.88 -20.73
N PRO A 258 7.21 -21.55 -21.88
CA PRO A 258 6.82 -20.91 -23.12
C PRO A 258 5.39 -20.38 -23.05
N LYS A 259 5.14 -19.23 -23.69
CA LYS A 259 3.84 -18.54 -23.65
C LYS A 259 3.64 -17.64 -24.86
N THR A 260 2.45 -17.67 -25.46
CA THR A 260 2.06 -16.67 -26.48
C THR A 260 1.58 -15.39 -25.81
N ALA A 261 2.09 -14.22 -26.21
CA ALA A 261 1.65 -12.90 -25.73
C ALA A 261 1.90 -11.80 -26.78
N ARG A 262 0.97 -10.83 -26.91
CA ARG A 262 0.99 -9.76 -27.95
C ARG A 262 1.19 -10.29 -29.39
N GLY A 263 0.69 -11.49 -29.69
CA GLY A 263 0.85 -12.15 -31.00
C GLY A 263 2.24 -12.79 -31.24
N LEU A 264 3.15 -12.73 -30.26
CA LEU A 264 4.48 -13.34 -30.31
C LEU A 264 4.52 -14.63 -29.49
N MET A 265 5.26 -15.63 -29.98
CA MET A 265 5.57 -16.86 -29.23
C MET A 265 6.86 -16.65 -28.44
N TRP A 266 6.77 -16.68 -27.11
CA TRP A 266 7.93 -16.57 -26.23
C TRP A 266 8.33 -17.97 -25.79
N ASN A 267 9.49 -18.45 -26.24
CA ASN A 267 10.03 -19.76 -25.87
C ASN A 267 10.46 -19.81 -24.38
N TRP A 268 10.88 -21.01 -23.95
CA TRP A 268 11.65 -21.20 -22.71
C TRP A 268 12.74 -20.13 -22.57
N THR A 269 12.88 -19.57 -21.37
CA THR A 269 13.85 -18.49 -21.08
C THR A 269 14.45 -18.76 -19.72
N LYS A 270 15.79 -18.79 -19.60
CA LYS A 270 16.44 -19.08 -18.32
C LYS A 270 16.26 -17.91 -17.34
N VAL A 271 16.13 -18.20 -16.05
CA VAL A 271 16.13 -17.19 -14.98
C VAL A 271 17.33 -16.24 -15.11
N GLY A 272 17.06 -14.93 -15.07
CA GLY A 272 18.05 -13.87 -15.26
C GLY A 272 18.21 -13.40 -16.71
N GLU A 273 17.78 -14.19 -17.70
CA GLU A 273 17.86 -13.83 -19.11
C GLU A 273 16.64 -13.04 -19.62
N VAL A 274 16.81 -12.37 -20.76
CA VAL A 274 15.76 -11.63 -21.46
C VAL A 274 15.55 -12.24 -22.83
N SER A 275 14.36 -12.80 -23.05
CA SER A 275 13.94 -13.24 -24.38
C SER A 275 13.69 -12.01 -25.26
N VAL A 276 14.10 -12.07 -26.52
CA VAL A 276 13.94 -11.00 -27.51
C VAL A 276 13.26 -11.57 -28.75
N GLN A 277 12.33 -10.81 -29.33
CA GLN A 277 11.59 -11.17 -30.53
C GLN A 277 11.49 -9.95 -31.47
N PRO A 278 11.36 -10.13 -32.79
CA PRO A 278 10.97 -9.05 -33.68
C PRO A 278 9.55 -8.57 -33.34
N CYS A 279 9.25 -7.29 -33.59
CA CYS A 279 7.93 -6.75 -33.30
C CYS A 279 6.83 -7.37 -34.20
N PRO A 280 5.61 -7.55 -33.67
CA PRO A 280 4.53 -8.26 -34.38
C PRO A 280 3.96 -7.43 -35.53
N GLY A 281 3.33 -8.10 -36.51
CA GLY A 281 2.59 -7.46 -37.59
C GLY A 281 3.42 -6.63 -38.59
N GLY A 282 4.74 -6.84 -38.64
CA GLY A 282 5.64 -6.06 -39.50
C GLY A 282 5.99 -4.67 -38.92
N ALA A 283 5.72 -4.43 -37.65
CA ALA A 283 6.22 -3.24 -36.95
C ALA A 283 7.77 -3.29 -36.84
N SER A 284 8.39 -2.11 -36.86
CA SER A 284 9.82 -1.94 -36.64
C SER A 284 10.18 -2.00 -35.15
N GLY A 285 11.39 -2.46 -34.81
CA GLY A 285 11.89 -2.55 -33.44
C GLY A 285 11.99 -3.99 -32.91
N LEU A 286 12.25 -4.13 -31.60
CA LEU A 286 12.36 -5.41 -30.88
C LEU A 286 11.42 -5.43 -29.66
N ALA A 287 10.72 -6.54 -29.47
CA ALA A 287 9.99 -6.84 -28.25
C ALA A 287 10.90 -7.60 -27.26
N ARG A 288 10.74 -7.37 -25.95
CA ARG A 288 11.55 -8.03 -24.91
C ARG A 288 10.71 -8.61 -23.77
N TRP A 289 11.13 -9.72 -23.17
CA TRP A 289 10.51 -10.23 -21.94
C TRP A 289 11.52 -10.99 -21.06
N GLY A 290 11.77 -10.47 -19.86
CA GLY A 290 12.69 -11.08 -18.89
C GLY A 290 12.11 -12.32 -18.21
N CYS A 291 12.99 -13.19 -17.71
CA CYS A 291 12.69 -14.20 -16.71
C CYS A 291 13.37 -13.83 -15.39
N ILE A 292 12.63 -13.85 -14.29
CA ILE A 292 13.14 -13.52 -12.95
C ILE A 292 12.96 -14.70 -11.99
N ASP A 293 13.90 -14.81 -11.06
CA ASP A 293 13.82 -15.74 -9.95
C ASP A 293 12.72 -15.31 -8.97
N SER A 294 11.98 -16.30 -8.46
CA SER A 294 11.09 -16.18 -7.31
C SER A 294 10.78 -17.59 -6.80
N ALA A 295 9.88 -17.75 -5.82
CA ALA A 295 9.48 -19.08 -5.33
C ALA A 295 8.96 -20.06 -6.42
N SER A 296 8.67 -19.55 -7.62
CA SER A 296 8.83 -20.25 -8.90
C SER A 296 9.39 -19.29 -9.97
N PRO A 297 10.10 -19.78 -11.01
CA PRO A 297 10.49 -18.96 -12.16
C PRO A 297 9.29 -18.28 -12.81
N ARG A 298 9.39 -16.97 -13.06
CA ARG A 298 8.29 -16.21 -13.69
C ARG A 298 8.80 -15.10 -14.59
N ARG A 299 7.96 -14.70 -15.55
CA ARG A 299 8.25 -13.54 -16.41
C ARG A 299 8.42 -12.27 -15.55
N SER A 300 9.32 -11.39 -15.96
CA SER A 300 9.67 -10.13 -15.27
C SER A 300 8.48 -9.21 -14.99
N SER A 301 7.47 -9.30 -15.86
CA SER A 301 6.32 -8.41 -15.95
C SER A 301 5.10 -9.20 -16.46
N PRO A 302 3.85 -8.80 -16.14
CA PRO A 302 2.64 -9.49 -16.61
C PRO A 302 2.50 -9.53 -18.14
N THR A 303 3.04 -8.50 -18.79
CA THR A 303 3.09 -8.25 -20.24
C THR A 303 4.54 -8.11 -20.71
N PRO A 304 4.88 -8.49 -21.96
CA PRO A 304 6.16 -8.18 -22.57
C PRO A 304 6.32 -6.67 -22.83
N ASP A 305 7.58 -6.22 -22.91
CA ASP A 305 7.98 -4.85 -23.27
C ASP A 305 7.98 -4.70 -24.80
N LEU A 306 7.13 -3.80 -25.31
CA LEU A 306 7.04 -3.41 -26.72
C LEU A 306 7.25 -1.88 -26.89
N SER A 307 8.03 -1.25 -25.99
CA SER A 307 8.43 0.17 -26.05
C SER A 307 9.16 0.56 -27.34
N GLU A 308 9.92 -0.36 -27.93
CA GLU A 308 10.61 -0.15 -29.22
C GLU A 308 9.72 -0.44 -30.44
N CYS A 309 8.56 -1.10 -30.28
CA CYS A 309 7.72 -1.51 -31.40
C CYS A 309 6.93 -0.34 -32.00
N ARG A 310 7.23 0.00 -33.26
CA ARG A 310 6.61 1.11 -34.00
C ARG A 310 6.04 0.64 -35.34
N SER A 311 4.76 0.87 -35.53
CA SER A 311 4.00 0.58 -36.73
C SER A 311 4.45 1.46 -37.91
N VAL A 312 4.64 0.83 -39.08
CA VAL A 312 5.17 1.51 -40.28
C VAL A 312 4.33 2.74 -40.67
N TRP A 313 3.00 2.61 -40.69
CA TRP A 313 2.09 3.71 -41.04
C TRP A 313 2.26 4.94 -40.14
N LEU A 314 2.52 4.75 -38.84
CA LEU A 314 2.74 5.85 -37.90
C LEU A 314 4.11 6.50 -38.13
N THR A 315 5.13 5.72 -38.49
CA THR A 315 6.43 6.29 -38.91
C THR A 315 6.32 7.09 -40.20
N THR A 316 5.49 6.67 -41.17
CA THR A 316 5.21 7.43 -42.40
C THR A 316 4.48 8.75 -42.12
N LEU A 317 3.52 8.78 -41.20
CA LEU A 317 2.91 10.05 -40.75
C LEU A 317 3.97 10.98 -40.12
N ASN A 318 4.90 10.42 -39.34
CA ASN A 318 5.96 11.17 -38.67
C ASN A 318 6.99 11.79 -39.65
N THR A 319 7.27 11.14 -40.80
CA THR A 319 8.13 11.73 -41.84
C THR A 319 7.39 12.80 -42.64
N ARG A 320 6.13 12.55 -43.02
CA ARG A 320 5.29 13.51 -43.79
C ARG A 320 5.17 14.88 -43.13
N ILE A 321 5.08 14.97 -41.78
CA ILE A 321 5.10 16.26 -41.06
C ILE A 321 6.38 17.05 -41.34
N ALA A 322 7.53 16.36 -41.41
CA ALA A 322 8.85 16.95 -41.65
C ALA A 322 9.12 17.24 -43.14
N GLU A 323 8.49 16.48 -44.05
CA GLU A 323 8.64 16.62 -45.50
C GLU A 323 7.85 17.80 -46.08
N GLY A 324 6.71 18.17 -45.49
CA GLY A 324 5.94 19.36 -45.88
C GLY A 324 4.41 19.20 -45.94
N ASP A 325 3.87 18.01 -45.68
CA ASP A 325 2.43 17.73 -45.80
C ASP A 325 1.55 18.63 -44.92
N SER A 326 0.27 18.81 -45.31
CA SER A 326 -0.70 19.61 -44.57
C SER A 326 -0.96 19.03 -43.17
N VAL A 327 -0.65 19.81 -42.14
CA VAL A 327 -0.82 19.45 -40.71
C VAL A 327 -2.25 18.98 -40.40
N ILE A 328 -3.27 19.57 -41.03
CA ILE A 328 -4.68 19.17 -40.84
C ILE A 328 -4.97 17.79 -41.43
N SER A 329 -4.40 17.47 -42.60
CA SER A 329 -4.56 16.13 -43.20
C SER A 329 -3.95 15.07 -42.29
N ILE A 330 -2.80 15.36 -41.69
CA ILE A 330 -2.08 14.45 -40.80
C ILE A 330 -2.84 14.28 -39.47
N ALA A 331 -3.40 15.36 -38.91
CA ALA A 331 -4.21 15.30 -37.68
C ALA A 331 -5.47 14.45 -37.87
N ASN A 332 -6.18 14.62 -38.99
CA ASN A 332 -7.38 13.84 -39.29
C ASN A 332 -7.05 12.37 -39.60
N GLU A 333 -5.99 12.09 -40.38
CA GLU A 333 -5.50 10.72 -40.62
C GLU A 333 -5.08 10.02 -39.32
N LEU A 334 -4.34 10.73 -38.44
CA LEU A 334 -3.95 10.25 -37.11
C LEU A 334 -5.16 9.91 -36.22
N SER A 335 -6.19 10.75 -36.24
CA SER A 335 -7.42 10.52 -35.47
C SER A 335 -8.21 9.30 -35.94
N GLN A 336 -8.07 8.93 -37.22
CA GLN A 336 -8.74 7.77 -37.82
C GLN A 336 -7.97 6.47 -37.56
N VAL A 337 -6.64 6.48 -37.66
CA VAL A 337 -5.81 5.28 -37.40
C VAL A 337 -5.72 4.95 -35.92
N THR A 338 -5.74 5.92 -35.02
CA THR A 338 -5.73 5.68 -33.56
C THR A 338 -7.04 5.09 -33.03
N ASP A 339 -8.18 5.36 -33.67
CA ASP A 339 -9.48 4.73 -33.37
C ASP A 339 -9.60 3.32 -33.99
N SER A 340 -9.02 3.11 -35.18
CA SER A 340 -9.25 1.88 -35.98
C SER A 340 -8.13 0.84 -35.96
N LYS A 341 -6.96 1.12 -35.37
CA LYS A 341 -5.81 0.20 -35.29
C LYS A 341 -5.39 -0.05 -33.84
N THR A 342 -5.04 -1.31 -33.54
CA THR A 342 -4.35 -1.65 -32.29
C THR A 342 -2.94 -1.06 -32.30
N LEU A 343 -2.63 -0.19 -31.35
CA LEU A 343 -1.30 0.40 -31.19
C LEU A 343 -0.36 -0.56 -30.44
N TYR A 344 0.94 -0.28 -30.44
CA TYR A 344 1.95 -0.86 -29.53
C TYR A 344 2.55 0.19 -28.60
N GLY A 345 3.36 -0.22 -27.61
CA GLY A 345 4.02 0.70 -26.69
C GLY A 345 4.81 1.82 -27.40
N GLY A 346 5.62 1.49 -28.40
CA GLY A 346 6.35 2.48 -29.20
C GLY A 346 5.46 3.38 -30.07
N ASP A 347 4.25 2.96 -30.43
CA ASP A 347 3.27 3.79 -31.14
C ASP A 347 2.66 4.86 -30.23
N MET A 348 2.47 4.57 -28.93
CA MET A 348 2.01 5.55 -27.95
C MET A 348 2.99 6.73 -27.85
N MET A 349 4.28 6.44 -27.65
CA MET A 349 5.37 7.44 -27.66
C MET A 349 5.46 8.21 -28.99
N THR A 350 5.22 7.54 -30.12
CA THR A 350 5.32 8.17 -31.45
C THR A 350 4.11 9.05 -31.76
N THR A 351 2.93 8.72 -31.25
CA THR A 351 1.69 9.51 -31.43
C THR A 351 1.79 10.87 -30.73
N THR A 352 2.31 10.94 -29.50
CA THR A 352 2.49 12.22 -28.80
C THR A 352 3.59 13.08 -29.45
N GLU A 353 4.68 12.48 -29.94
CA GLU A 353 5.70 13.20 -30.72
C GLU A 353 5.14 13.75 -32.05
N ILE A 354 4.17 13.06 -32.68
CA ILE A 354 3.44 13.56 -33.84
C ILE A 354 2.58 14.78 -33.46
N MET A 355 1.78 14.70 -32.38
CA MET A 355 0.99 15.83 -31.87
C MET A 355 1.86 17.07 -31.60
N LYS A 356 3.04 16.87 -31.00
CA LYS A 356 4.05 17.91 -30.74
C LYS A 356 4.52 18.61 -32.01
N LYS A 357 4.90 17.84 -33.03
CA LYS A 357 5.37 18.37 -34.31
C LYS A 357 4.27 19.12 -35.06
N MET A 358 3.03 18.62 -35.00
CA MET A 358 1.87 19.31 -35.58
C MET A 358 1.63 20.67 -34.93
N ALA A 359 1.65 20.76 -33.59
CA ALA A 359 1.50 22.02 -32.84
C ALA A 359 2.60 23.02 -33.22
N LYS A 360 3.87 22.59 -33.10
CA LYS A 360 5.05 23.41 -33.39
C LYS A 360 5.06 23.94 -34.83
N ARG A 361 4.63 23.12 -35.79
CA ARG A 361 4.58 23.50 -37.20
C ARG A 361 3.40 24.41 -37.49
N MET A 362 2.22 24.15 -36.95
CA MET A 362 1.07 25.06 -37.09
C MET A 362 1.38 26.45 -36.51
N ALA A 363 2.09 26.54 -35.38
CA ALA A 363 2.56 27.81 -34.81
C ALA A 363 3.52 28.62 -35.72
N GLN A 364 4.10 27.99 -36.75
CA GLN A 364 4.88 28.63 -37.81
C GLN A 364 4.00 28.95 -39.02
N ASP A 365 3.33 27.93 -39.57
CA ASP A 365 2.50 28.00 -40.78
C ASP A 365 1.35 29.01 -40.63
N ILE A 366 0.81 29.20 -39.42
CA ILE A 366 -0.31 30.11 -39.13
C ILE A 366 -0.06 31.57 -39.52
N ARG A 367 1.21 32.00 -39.52
CA ARG A 367 1.62 33.37 -39.88
C ARG A 367 1.45 33.65 -41.37
N THR A 368 1.34 32.61 -42.20
CA THR A 368 1.19 32.72 -43.67
C THR A 368 -0.25 33.04 -44.10
N PHE A 369 -1.25 32.61 -43.33
CA PHE A 369 -2.65 32.90 -43.63
C PHE A 369 -2.97 34.38 -43.29
N PRO A 370 -3.53 35.17 -44.22
CA PRO A 370 -3.83 36.58 -43.96
C PRO A 370 -5.16 36.79 -43.22
N ASP A 371 -6.17 35.94 -43.43
CA ASP A 371 -7.48 36.08 -42.77
C ASP A 371 -7.48 35.48 -41.36
N GLN A 372 -7.99 36.26 -40.41
CA GLN A 372 -8.12 35.86 -39.02
C GLN A 372 -9.17 34.77 -38.80
N ARG A 373 -10.26 34.75 -39.58
CA ARG A 373 -11.30 33.70 -39.46
C ARG A 373 -10.77 32.36 -39.97
N GLN A 374 -10.03 32.37 -41.06
CA GLN A 374 -9.31 31.20 -41.59
C GLN A 374 -8.30 30.65 -40.57
N ARG A 375 -7.53 31.50 -39.89
CA ARG A 375 -6.63 31.08 -38.79
C ARG A 375 -7.41 30.38 -37.66
N GLU A 376 -8.44 31.04 -37.12
CA GLU A 376 -9.28 30.46 -36.05
C GLU A 376 -9.84 29.09 -36.47
N ALA A 377 -10.36 28.96 -37.70
CA ALA A 377 -10.96 27.72 -38.19
C ALA A 377 -9.94 26.58 -38.35
N ILE A 378 -8.78 26.85 -38.97
CA ILE A 378 -7.72 25.85 -39.18
C ILE A 378 -7.18 25.32 -37.85
N VAL A 379 -6.95 26.19 -36.86
CA VAL A 379 -6.47 25.73 -35.54
C VAL A 379 -7.56 25.03 -34.74
N THR A 380 -8.84 25.41 -34.89
CA THR A 380 -9.95 24.67 -34.27
C THR A 380 -10.03 23.23 -34.78
N GLU A 381 -9.85 23.02 -36.09
CA GLU A 381 -9.81 21.69 -36.71
C GLU A 381 -8.58 20.87 -36.27
N LEU A 382 -7.40 21.51 -36.16
CA LEU A 382 -6.21 20.85 -35.60
C LEU A 382 -6.46 20.38 -34.16
N LEU A 383 -7.02 21.25 -33.31
CA LEU A 383 -7.30 20.93 -31.91
C LEU A 383 -8.30 19.77 -31.80
N HIS A 384 -9.34 19.75 -32.62
CA HIS A 384 -10.28 18.63 -32.73
C HIS A 384 -9.56 17.31 -33.08
N GLY A 385 -8.73 17.29 -34.14
CA GLY A 385 -7.95 16.11 -34.53
C GLY A 385 -6.97 15.63 -33.45
N VAL A 386 -6.34 16.56 -32.70
CA VAL A 386 -5.43 16.24 -31.57
C VAL A 386 -6.19 15.70 -30.36
N VAL A 387 -7.27 16.36 -29.93
CA VAL A 387 -8.09 15.92 -28.78
C VAL A 387 -8.73 14.57 -29.06
N LYS A 388 -9.22 14.33 -30.27
CA LYS A 388 -9.72 13.03 -30.73
C LYS A 388 -8.65 11.95 -30.70
N SER A 389 -7.48 12.22 -31.28
CA SER A 389 -6.35 11.29 -31.25
C SER A 389 -5.94 10.96 -29.81
N GLY A 390 -5.90 11.96 -28.90
CA GLY A 390 -5.60 11.76 -27.49
C GLY A 390 -6.67 10.96 -26.75
N SER A 391 -7.95 11.21 -27.03
CA SER A 391 -9.08 10.44 -26.49
C SER A 391 -9.04 8.98 -26.94
N ASN A 392 -8.61 8.70 -28.18
CA ASN A 392 -8.40 7.34 -28.68
C ASN A 392 -7.26 6.62 -27.94
N LEU A 393 -6.17 7.31 -27.56
CA LEU A 393 -5.11 6.71 -26.74
C LEU A 393 -5.63 6.26 -25.35
N LEU A 394 -6.62 6.96 -24.79
CA LEU A 394 -7.25 6.64 -23.51
C LEU A 394 -8.43 5.63 -23.64
N ASP A 395 -8.74 5.16 -24.85
CA ASP A 395 -9.81 4.19 -25.08
C ASP A 395 -9.47 2.84 -24.41
N PRO A 396 -10.43 2.17 -23.75
CA PRO A 396 -10.22 0.84 -23.17
C PRO A 396 -9.63 -0.19 -24.15
N ALA A 397 -9.86 -0.04 -25.46
CA ALA A 397 -9.24 -0.87 -26.50
C ALA A 397 -7.70 -0.77 -26.55
N GLN A 398 -7.13 0.40 -26.21
CA GLN A 398 -5.69 0.67 -26.28
C GLN A 398 -4.96 0.47 -24.93
N MET A 399 -5.69 0.23 -23.83
CA MET A 399 -5.11 -0.07 -22.51
C MET A 399 -4.12 -1.25 -22.46
N PRO A 400 -4.24 -2.33 -23.27
CA PRO A 400 -3.19 -3.34 -23.39
C PRO A 400 -1.84 -2.75 -23.84
N SER A 401 -1.86 -1.71 -24.67
CA SER A 401 -0.67 -1.09 -25.27
C SER A 401 -0.05 0.02 -24.42
N TRP A 402 -0.78 0.54 -23.43
CA TRP A 402 -0.15 1.18 -22.28
C TRP A 402 0.60 0.16 -21.40
N ARG A 403 0.09 -1.07 -21.27
CA ARG A 403 0.74 -2.16 -20.51
C ARG A 403 1.93 -2.81 -21.24
N ASP A 404 2.16 -2.46 -22.51
CA ASP A 404 3.38 -2.79 -23.26
C ASP A 404 4.59 -1.93 -22.84
N LEU A 405 4.36 -0.81 -22.13
CA LEU A 405 5.39 0.13 -21.70
C LEU A 405 5.82 -0.14 -20.25
N THR A 406 7.08 0.18 -19.92
CA THR A 406 7.49 0.24 -18.51
C THR A 406 6.79 1.39 -17.78
N HIS A 407 6.60 1.29 -16.46
CA HIS A 407 5.93 2.33 -15.66
C HIS A 407 6.51 3.75 -15.89
N LYS A 408 7.83 3.84 -15.96
CA LYS A 408 8.55 5.09 -16.26
C LYS A 408 8.20 5.69 -17.63
N GLU A 409 7.92 4.84 -18.61
CA GLU A 409 7.54 5.26 -19.96
C GLU A 409 6.05 5.56 -20.05
N GLN A 410 5.19 4.84 -19.32
CA GLN A 410 3.78 5.20 -19.13
C GLN A 410 3.66 6.62 -18.58
N MET A 411 4.40 6.95 -17.50
CA MET A 411 4.43 8.31 -16.96
C MET A 411 4.92 9.32 -18.01
N ARG A 412 5.90 8.95 -18.84
CA ARG A 412 6.46 9.84 -19.88
C ARG A 412 5.49 10.10 -21.03
N VAL A 413 4.82 9.07 -21.57
CA VAL A 413 3.79 9.26 -22.61
C VAL A 413 2.64 10.09 -22.06
N ALA A 414 2.13 9.76 -20.87
CA ALA A 414 1.02 10.48 -20.26
C ALA A 414 1.37 11.95 -19.97
N THR A 415 2.58 12.22 -19.46
CA THR A 415 3.11 13.59 -19.28
C THR A 415 3.21 14.33 -20.62
N SER A 416 3.64 13.66 -21.70
CA SER A 416 3.67 14.25 -23.04
C SER A 416 2.25 14.53 -23.55
N LEU A 417 1.30 13.61 -23.36
CA LEU A 417 -0.09 13.77 -23.80
C LEU A 417 -0.77 14.99 -23.14
N LEU A 418 -0.56 15.17 -21.83
CA LEU A 418 -0.98 16.37 -21.10
C LEU A 418 -0.39 17.65 -21.70
N VAL A 419 0.93 17.65 -21.93
CA VAL A 419 1.70 18.78 -22.49
C VAL A 419 1.25 19.14 -23.91
N GLU A 420 1.09 18.17 -24.82
CA GLU A 420 0.75 18.46 -26.22
C GLU A 420 -0.70 18.91 -26.38
N ILE A 421 -1.64 18.40 -25.56
CA ILE A 421 -3.03 18.86 -25.56
C ILE A 421 -3.10 20.32 -25.08
N GLU A 422 -2.35 20.67 -24.04
CA GLU A 422 -2.24 22.05 -23.54
C GLU A 422 -1.62 22.99 -24.61
N GLU A 423 -0.52 22.59 -25.25
CA GLU A 423 0.16 23.43 -26.28
C GLU A 423 -0.73 23.65 -27.52
N ASN A 424 -1.48 22.64 -27.99
CA ASN A 424 -2.45 22.83 -29.08
C ASN A 424 -3.65 23.70 -28.65
N SER A 425 -4.02 23.70 -27.37
CA SER A 425 -5.14 24.49 -26.84
C SER A 425 -4.79 25.97 -26.70
N PHE A 426 -3.58 26.29 -26.22
CA PHE A 426 -3.10 27.68 -26.21
C PHE A 426 -2.84 28.21 -27.62
N LEU A 427 -2.39 27.37 -28.55
CA LEU A 427 -2.31 27.75 -29.96
C LEU A 427 -3.68 28.18 -30.52
N LEU A 428 -4.80 27.61 -30.05
CA LEU A 428 -6.13 28.14 -30.37
C LEU A 428 -6.42 29.44 -29.61
N ALA A 429 -6.18 29.49 -28.29
CA ALA A 429 -6.47 30.65 -27.44
C ALA A 429 -5.76 31.93 -27.91
N ASP A 430 -4.52 31.83 -28.39
CA ASP A 430 -3.73 32.96 -28.89
C ASP A 430 -4.27 33.50 -30.22
N THR A 431 -4.92 32.66 -31.03
CA THR A 431 -5.55 33.06 -32.30
C THR A 431 -6.93 33.68 -32.15
N VAL A 432 -7.56 33.50 -30.98
CA VAL A 432 -8.89 34.03 -30.70
C VAL A 432 -8.74 35.48 -30.20
N VAL A 433 -9.03 36.42 -31.09
CA VAL A 433 -8.84 37.88 -30.86
C VAL A 433 -10.06 38.58 -30.24
N ARG A 434 -11.06 37.81 -29.79
CA ARG A 434 -12.35 38.29 -29.28
C ARG A 434 -12.91 37.31 -28.26
N GLU A 435 -13.82 37.77 -27.43
CA GLU A 435 -14.52 36.92 -26.47
C GLU A 435 -15.26 35.76 -27.18
N LYS A 436 -14.92 34.54 -26.78
CA LYS A 436 -15.32 33.29 -27.43
C LYS A 436 -14.98 32.10 -26.52
N THR A 437 -15.89 31.12 -26.46
CA THR A 437 -15.63 29.80 -25.88
C THR A 437 -15.66 28.74 -26.98
N VAL A 438 -14.74 27.77 -26.93
CA VAL A 438 -14.70 26.61 -27.81
C VAL A 438 -14.62 25.36 -26.93
N SER A 439 -15.71 24.59 -26.88
CA SER A 439 -15.76 23.27 -26.23
C SER A 439 -15.50 22.18 -27.28
N GLN A 440 -14.67 21.20 -26.93
CA GLN A 440 -14.36 19.99 -27.68
C GLN A 440 -14.63 18.79 -26.77
N ARG A 441 -15.52 17.90 -27.20
CA ARG A 441 -15.97 16.74 -26.41
C ARG A 441 -15.75 15.45 -27.19
N GLU A 442 -14.89 14.61 -26.65
CA GLU A 442 -14.56 13.29 -27.17
C GLU A 442 -14.81 12.20 -26.11
N LYS A 443 -14.70 10.91 -26.49
CA LYS A 443 -15.02 9.76 -25.62
C LYS A 443 -14.46 9.87 -24.19
N ASN A 444 -13.18 10.22 -24.06
CA ASN A 444 -12.41 10.20 -22.81
C ASN A 444 -11.81 11.57 -22.43
N ILE A 445 -12.08 12.64 -23.21
CA ILE A 445 -11.54 13.98 -22.98
C ILE A 445 -12.62 15.02 -23.25
N LEU A 446 -12.87 15.89 -22.27
CA LEU A 446 -13.63 17.13 -22.42
C LEU A 446 -12.65 18.31 -22.28
N LEU A 447 -12.64 19.21 -23.26
CA LEU A 447 -11.70 20.33 -23.31
C LEU A 447 -12.42 21.63 -23.66
N ALA A 448 -12.18 22.70 -22.91
CA ALA A 448 -12.77 24.00 -23.15
C ALA A 448 -11.70 25.09 -23.19
N VAL A 449 -11.57 25.77 -24.34
CA VAL A 449 -10.76 26.98 -24.51
C VAL A 449 -11.67 28.19 -24.39
N LYS A 450 -11.43 29.05 -23.40
CA LYS A 450 -12.25 30.24 -23.13
C LYS A 450 -11.39 31.49 -23.15
N VAL A 451 -11.72 32.43 -24.05
CA VAL A 451 -11.10 33.75 -24.12
C VAL A 451 -12.12 34.79 -23.68
N ILE A 452 -11.76 35.59 -22.68
CA ILE A 452 -12.66 36.55 -21.99
C ILE A 452 -12.03 37.94 -22.01
N LYS A 453 -12.84 38.99 -22.19
CA LYS A 453 -12.37 40.37 -21.99
C LYS A 453 -12.19 40.68 -20.52
N MET A 454 -11.11 41.38 -20.18
CA MET A 454 -10.78 41.80 -18.80
C MET A 454 -11.94 42.52 -18.09
N SER A 455 -12.74 43.31 -18.82
CA SER A 455 -13.94 43.98 -18.31
C SER A 455 -15.05 43.03 -17.84
N ASN A 456 -15.11 41.82 -18.40
CA ASN A 456 -16.20 40.87 -18.26
C ASN A 456 -15.84 39.69 -17.33
N VAL A 457 -14.56 39.55 -16.95
CA VAL A 457 -14.08 38.49 -16.06
C VAL A 457 -14.80 38.54 -14.72
N ASN A 458 -15.41 37.42 -14.31
CA ASN A 458 -15.97 37.21 -12.99
C ASN A 458 -15.30 35.98 -12.33
N THR A 459 -15.87 35.44 -11.26
CA THR A 459 -15.44 34.12 -10.76
C THR A 459 -15.88 33.07 -11.77
N GLU A 460 -14.92 32.29 -12.27
CA GLU A 460 -15.10 31.33 -13.35
C GLU A 460 -15.23 29.90 -12.80
N GLU A 461 -16.10 29.09 -13.37
CA GLU A 461 -16.36 27.73 -12.92
C GLU A 461 -16.51 26.78 -14.10
N PHE A 462 -15.82 25.64 -14.03
CA PHE A 462 -15.82 24.59 -15.03
C PHE A 462 -16.28 23.28 -14.39
N SER A 463 -17.40 22.72 -14.86
CA SER A 463 -17.81 21.35 -14.53
C SER A 463 -17.30 20.37 -15.59
N SER A 464 -16.99 19.15 -15.15
CA SER A 464 -16.78 17.99 -16.01
C SER A 464 -18.04 17.54 -16.78
N ILE A 465 -19.20 18.14 -16.51
CA ILE A 465 -20.44 17.97 -17.28
C ILE A 465 -20.85 19.31 -17.91
N ASP A 466 -20.60 19.43 -19.21
CA ASP A 466 -21.04 20.54 -20.06
C ASP A 466 -22.57 20.47 -20.24
N THR A 467 -23.31 21.18 -19.38
CA THR A 467 -24.70 21.57 -19.69
C THR A 467 -24.65 22.72 -20.70
N PRO A 468 -25.37 22.65 -21.84
CA PRO A 468 -25.19 23.60 -22.93
C PRO A 468 -25.52 25.03 -22.45
N PHE A 469 -24.53 25.92 -22.54
CA PHE A 469 -24.52 27.25 -21.94
C PHE A 469 -25.45 28.25 -22.66
N ASN A 470 -26.77 28.01 -22.58
CA ASN A 470 -27.82 28.72 -23.33
C ASN A 470 -29.10 28.98 -22.48
N SER A 471 -28.94 29.42 -21.23
CA SER A 471 -29.98 30.15 -20.49
C SER A 471 -29.40 30.86 -19.27
N GLU A 472 -29.81 32.10 -19.00
CA GLU A 472 -29.30 32.94 -17.89
C GLU A 472 -29.96 32.61 -16.53
N GLU A 473 -30.54 31.42 -16.37
CA GLU A 473 -31.49 31.10 -15.28
C GLU A 473 -31.13 29.82 -14.51
N MET A 474 -30.01 29.83 -13.77
CA MET A 474 -29.85 28.86 -12.66
C MET A 474 -29.05 29.32 -11.44
N VAL A 475 -29.22 30.58 -11.01
CA VAL A 475 -28.92 30.94 -9.62
C VAL A 475 -30.02 30.34 -8.72
N GLY A 476 -29.77 29.15 -8.14
CA GLY A 476 -30.55 28.66 -7.00
C GLY A 476 -31.20 27.27 -7.09
N LYS A 477 -30.46 26.22 -7.44
CA LYS A 477 -30.78 24.85 -6.97
C LYS A 477 -29.55 24.12 -6.42
N GLN A 478 -29.22 24.41 -5.16
CA GLN A 478 -28.30 23.59 -4.39
C GLN A 478 -29.08 22.43 -3.75
N GLY A 479 -29.06 21.24 -4.36
CA GLY A 479 -29.58 20.03 -3.72
C GLY A 479 -29.89 18.83 -4.63
N SER A 480 -29.36 17.67 -4.23
CA SER A 480 -29.96 16.34 -4.41
C SER A 480 -29.88 15.62 -5.76
N ASP A 481 -28.72 15.65 -6.44
CA ASP A 481 -28.12 14.39 -6.91
C ASP A 481 -26.57 14.46 -6.86
N GLY A 482 -25.90 13.33 -6.67
CA GLY A 482 -24.48 13.22 -6.30
C GLY A 482 -23.51 13.26 -7.48
N GLY A 483 -23.62 14.27 -8.34
CA GLY A 483 -23.03 14.28 -9.69
C GLY A 483 -21.50 14.32 -9.82
N GLU A 484 -20.89 15.51 -9.67
CA GLU A 484 -19.90 15.99 -10.65
C GLU A 484 -18.55 16.47 -10.05
N ASN A 485 -17.50 16.41 -10.87
CA ASN A 485 -16.24 17.11 -10.60
C ASN A 485 -16.30 18.54 -11.15
N TRP A 486 -15.85 19.53 -10.39
CA TRP A 486 -15.81 20.94 -10.80
C TRP A 486 -14.56 21.67 -10.29
N LEU A 487 -14.21 22.76 -10.96
CA LEU A 487 -13.08 23.62 -10.63
C LEU A 487 -13.51 25.10 -10.72
N ARG A 488 -13.22 25.90 -9.69
CA ARG A 488 -13.58 27.31 -9.58
C ARG A 488 -12.34 28.19 -9.39
N LEU A 489 -12.23 29.23 -10.23
CA LEU A 489 -11.19 30.26 -10.21
C LEU A 489 -11.78 31.59 -9.78
N GLU A 490 -11.35 32.12 -8.63
CA GLU A 490 -11.85 33.40 -8.14
C GLU A 490 -11.37 34.57 -9.01
N LYS A 491 -12.27 35.54 -9.23
CA LYS A 491 -12.04 36.71 -10.10
C LYS A 491 -10.66 37.32 -9.90
N LYS A 492 -10.23 37.54 -8.65
CA LYS A 492 -8.95 38.20 -8.36
C LYS A 492 -7.73 37.44 -8.90
N ALA A 493 -7.70 36.11 -8.75
CA ALA A 493 -6.59 35.29 -9.22
C ALA A 493 -6.45 35.32 -10.76
N LEU A 494 -7.57 35.52 -11.47
CA LEU A 494 -7.60 35.74 -12.91
C LEU A 494 -7.12 37.13 -13.32
N LEU A 495 -7.50 38.18 -12.58
CA LEU A 495 -7.04 39.55 -12.85
C LEU A 495 -5.54 39.69 -12.59
N ASP A 496 -5.04 39.16 -11.47
CA ASP A 496 -3.65 39.30 -11.02
C ASP A 496 -2.64 38.60 -11.97
N ASN A 497 -3.08 37.65 -12.80
CA ASN A 497 -2.27 36.88 -13.77
C ASN A 497 -2.72 37.10 -15.24
N SER A 498 -3.30 38.26 -15.54
CA SER A 498 -3.80 38.62 -16.87
C SER A 498 -2.72 39.32 -17.73
N GLU A 499 -2.76 39.10 -19.05
CA GLU A 499 -1.79 39.67 -19.98
C GLU A 499 -2.50 40.36 -21.17
N GLY A 500 -2.75 41.67 -21.01
CA GLY A 500 -3.51 42.50 -21.96
C GLY A 500 -5.02 42.55 -21.69
N ASP A 501 -5.82 42.93 -22.69
CA ASP A 501 -7.30 43.03 -22.60
C ASP A 501 -8.02 41.66 -22.59
N LEU A 502 -7.29 40.57 -22.88
CA LEU A 502 -7.86 39.23 -23.10
C LEU A 502 -7.23 38.17 -22.18
N LEU A 503 -8.05 37.65 -21.27
CA LEU A 503 -7.76 36.49 -20.45
C LEU A 503 -7.90 35.21 -21.30
N ARG A 504 -6.94 34.28 -21.21
CA ARG A 504 -6.92 33.02 -21.98
C ARG A 504 -6.86 31.81 -21.06
N LEU A 505 -8.00 31.15 -20.91
CA LEU A 505 -8.17 29.96 -20.06
C LEU A 505 -8.30 28.69 -20.90
N VAL A 506 -7.66 27.63 -20.44
CA VAL A 506 -7.84 26.26 -20.96
C VAL A 506 -8.23 25.36 -19.81
N TYR A 507 -9.36 24.66 -19.95
CA TYR A 507 -9.81 23.62 -19.03
C TYR A 507 -9.79 22.26 -19.72
N VAL A 508 -9.37 21.22 -19.02
CA VAL A 508 -9.43 19.84 -19.52
C VAL A 508 -9.88 18.88 -18.42
N ALA A 509 -10.84 18.01 -18.70
CA ALA A 509 -11.18 16.87 -17.88
C ALA A 509 -10.86 15.58 -18.63
N PHE A 510 -10.04 14.73 -18.02
CA PHE A 510 -9.64 13.43 -18.55
C PHE A 510 -10.41 12.31 -17.83
N ASP A 511 -10.93 11.38 -18.60
CA ASP A 511 -11.40 10.08 -18.13
C ASP A 511 -10.27 9.05 -18.27
N ARG A 512 -10.24 8.03 -17.40
CA ARG A 512 -9.37 6.84 -17.49
C ARG A 512 -7.86 7.09 -17.33
N LEU A 513 -7.39 8.34 -17.42
CA LEU A 513 -5.99 8.72 -17.24
C LEU A 513 -5.48 8.35 -15.83
N GLU A 514 -6.36 8.28 -14.84
CA GLU A 514 -6.08 7.76 -13.51
C GLU A 514 -5.67 6.28 -13.48
N GLU A 515 -6.09 5.44 -14.43
CA GLU A 515 -5.58 4.05 -14.53
C GLU A 515 -4.10 4.01 -14.94
N ILE A 516 -3.65 5.03 -15.68
CA ILE A 516 -2.30 5.12 -16.23
C ILE A 516 -1.36 5.80 -15.23
N LEU A 517 -1.74 6.95 -14.67
CA LEU A 517 -0.91 7.76 -13.76
C LEU A 517 -0.83 7.21 -12.33
N GLN A 518 -0.76 5.90 -12.13
CA GLN A 518 -0.68 5.32 -10.79
C GLN A 518 0.70 5.56 -10.14
N PRO A 519 0.77 5.95 -8.86
CA PRO A 519 2.03 6.23 -8.17
C PRO A 519 2.83 4.95 -7.91
N LEU A 520 4.16 5.09 -7.80
CA LEU A 520 5.00 4.01 -7.29
C LEU A 520 4.66 3.71 -5.82
N PRO A 521 4.51 2.44 -5.43
CA PRO A 521 4.20 2.08 -4.04
C PRO A 521 5.35 2.51 -3.12
N ARG A 522 5.04 3.36 -2.14
CA ARG A 522 5.95 3.70 -1.04
C ARG A 522 5.95 2.56 -0.03
N ALA A 523 7.04 2.40 0.73
CA ALA A 523 7.14 1.35 1.73
C ALA A 523 5.97 1.44 2.74
N ASN A 524 5.38 0.28 3.05
CA ASN A 524 4.27 0.06 3.99
C ASN A 524 2.90 0.69 3.63
N VAL A 525 2.74 1.48 2.56
CA VAL A 525 1.43 2.03 2.17
C VAL A 525 1.21 2.03 0.66
N SER A 526 0.19 1.30 0.20
CA SER A 526 -0.29 1.32 -1.19
C SER A 526 -1.23 2.50 -1.45
N ARG A 527 -0.72 3.57 -2.07
CA ARG A 527 -1.53 4.67 -2.59
C ARG A 527 -2.05 4.38 -4.00
N VAL A 528 -3.25 4.87 -4.31
CA VAL A 528 -3.80 4.91 -5.68
C VAL A 528 -4.39 6.27 -5.99
N VAL A 529 -4.42 6.64 -7.28
CA VAL A 529 -5.28 7.73 -7.76
C VAL A 529 -6.74 7.27 -7.67
N ASN A 530 -7.59 8.06 -7.02
CA ASN A 530 -8.99 7.72 -6.74
C ASN A 530 -10.00 8.78 -7.21
N SER A 531 -9.60 9.65 -8.13
CA SER A 531 -10.49 10.58 -8.86
C SER A 531 -10.15 10.56 -10.34
N LYS A 532 -11.03 11.13 -11.17
CA LYS A 532 -10.63 11.58 -12.51
C LYS A 532 -9.59 12.70 -12.41
N VAL A 533 -8.88 12.98 -13.50
CA VAL A 533 -7.90 14.06 -13.58
C VAL A 533 -8.55 15.30 -14.21
N ILE A 534 -8.50 16.42 -13.51
CA ILE A 534 -9.01 17.73 -13.99
C ILE A 534 -7.88 18.74 -14.07
N SER A 535 -7.90 19.61 -15.06
CA SER A 535 -6.82 20.54 -15.37
C SER A 535 -7.36 21.92 -15.69
N ALA A 536 -6.64 22.95 -15.27
CA ALA A 536 -6.88 24.34 -15.62
C ALA A 536 -5.53 25.04 -15.79
N SER A 537 -5.36 25.70 -16.94
CA SER A 537 -4.15 26.46 -17.29
C SER A 537 -4.51 27.87 -17.77
N LEU A 538 -3.57 28.79 -17.62
CA LEU A 538 -3.69 30.21 -17.98
C LEU A 538 -2.47 30.63 -18.83
N GLY A 539 -2.65 31.60 -19.73
CA GLY A 539 -1.70 31.87 -20.83
C GLY A 539 -0.25 32.24 -20.48
N GLN A 540 0.07 32.58 -19.22
CA GLN A 540 1.43 32.96 -18.80
C GLN A 540 2.39 31.77 -18.60
N GLY A 541 1.91 30.52 -18.79
CA GLY A 541 2.72 29.31 -18.78
C GLY A 541 2.32 28.28 -17.72
N ARG A 542 3.22 27.32 -17.46
CA ARG A 542 2.99 26.18 -16.55
C ARG A 542 3.39 26.55 -15.10
N HIS A 543 2.61 26.09 -14.12
CA HIS A 543 2.79 26.38 -12.69
C HIS A 543 2.75 27.87 -12.33
N ILE A 544 1.75 28.59 -12.85
CA ILE A 544 1.43 29.96 -12.39
C ILE A 544 0.97 29.89 -10.93
N GLN A 545 1.56 30.71 -10.06
CA GLN A 545 1.15 30.87 -8.66
C GLN A 545 -0.03 31.86 -8.56
N LEU A 546 -1.02 31.54 -7.72
CA LEU A 546 -2.25 32.30 -7.59
C LEU A 546 -2.30 33.08 -6.28
N SER A 547 -2.72 34.34 -6.34
CA SER A 547 -2.93 35.18 -5.16
C SER A 547 -4.13 34.75 -4.30
N GLN A 548 -5.03 33.94 -4.87
CA GLN A 548 -6.11 33.23 -4.20
C GLN A 548 -6.18 31.81 -4.76
N PRO A 549 -6.26 30.76 -3.93
CA PRO A 549 -6.18 29.38 -4.41
C PRO A 549 -7.39 28.96 -5.25
N VAL A 550 -7.14 28.16 -6.28
CA VAL A 550 -8.18 27.45 -7.03
C VAL A 550 -8.89 26.47 -6.10
N THR A 551 -10.23 26.43 -6.15
CA THR A 551 -11.05 25.47 -5.39
C THR A 551 -11.58 24.40 -6.34
N ILE A 552 -11.39 23.13 -5.98
CA ILE A 552 -11.66 21.99 -6.85
C ILE A 552 -12.44 20.94 -6.08
N SER A 553 -13.56 20.45 -6.61
CA SER A 553 -14.27 19.28 -6.08
C SER A 553 -14.05 18.08 -6.99
N LEU A 554 -13.59 16.98 -6.41
CA LEU A 554 -13.30 15.74 -7.11
C LEU A 554 -14.04 14.57 -6.45
N LYS A 555 -14.70 13.77 -7.28
CA LYS A 555 -15.49 12.60 -6.89
C LYS A 555 -14.61 11.37 -6.74
N HIS A 556 -14.87 10.59 -5.68
CA HIS A 556 -14.17 9.35 -5.40
C HIS A 556 -14.65 8.24 -6.34
N ILE A 557 -13.71 7.58 -7.02
CA ILE A 557 -13.98 6.42 -7.89
C ILE A 557 -14.27 5.17 -7.05
N ARG A 558 -13.59 5.03 -5.92
CA ARG A 558 -13.83 4.00 -4.90
C ARG A 558 -14.19 4.68 -3.59
N THR A 559 -15.29 4.28 -2.97
CA THR A 559 -15.74 4.77 -1.65
C THR A 559 -15.44 3.79 -0.51
N GLU A 560 -14.92 2.60 -0.83
CA GLU A 560 -14.64 1.51 0.09
C GLU A 560 -13.14 1.13 0.07
N ASN A 561 -12.64 0.63 1.20
CA ASN A 561 -11.25 0.17 1.38
C ASN A 561 -10.15 1.22 1.09
N VAL A 562 -10.53 2.50 1.10
CA VAL A 562 -9.65 3.67 0.91
C VAL A 562 -9.84 4.68 2.03
N THR A 563 -8.76 5.31 2.47
CA THR A 563 -8.78 6.40 3.47
C THR A 563 -7.76 7.48 3.12
N ASN A 564 -7.64 8.51 3.98
CA ASN A 564 -6.59 9.55 3.90
C ASN A 564 -6.52 10.25 2.52
N PRO A 565 -7.62 10.92 2.08
CA PRO A 565 -7.64 11.63 0.82
C PRO A 565 -6.63 12.77 0.85
N THR A 566 -5.74 12.76 -0.16
CA THR A 566 -4.65 13.72 -0.31
C THR A 566 -4.81 14.41 -1.65
N CYS A 567 -5.01 15.74 -1.63
CA CYS A 567 -5.06 16.56 -2.84
C CYS A 567 -3.67 16.67 -3.45
N VAL A 568 -3.53 16.32 -4.73
CA VAL A 568 -2.24 16.34 -5.44
C VAL A 568 -2.34 16.97 -6.81
N PHE A 569 -1.19 17.38 -7.33
CA PHE A 569 -1.02 17.80 -8.72
C PHE A 569 0.04 16.98 -9.44
N TRP A 570 0.00 17.00 -10.78
CA TRP A 570 1.01 16.35 -11.62
C TRP A 570 2.27 17.23 -11.76
N ASP A 571 3.38 16.80 -11.17
CA ASP A 571 4.69 17.39 -11.40
C ASP A 571 5.27 16.82 -12.70
N TYR A 572 5.32 17.66 -13.75
CA TYR A 572 5.88 17.30 -15.06
C TYR A 572 7.40 17.04 -15.03
N LEU A 573 8.15 17.64 -14.10
CA LEU A 573 9.61 17.51 -13.96
C LEU A 573 9.99 16.19 -13.28
N MET A 574 9.26 15.80 -12.22
CA MET A 574 9.42 14.50 -11.57
C MET A 574 8.67 13.38 -12.31
N SER A 575 7.69 13.71 -13.16
CA SER A 575 6.73 12.78 -13.75
C SER A 575 6.02 11.95 -12.67
N SER A 576 5.50 12.64 -11.66
CA SER A 576 4.85 12.03 -10.48
C SER A 576 3.88 12.99 -9.79
N TRP A 577 2.93 12.45 -9.01
CA TRP A 577 2.08 13.26 -8.14
C TRP A 577 2.87 13.92 -7.00
N SER A 578 2.62 15.22 -6.77
CA SER A 578 3.14 16.01 -5.66
C SER A 578 2.01 16.62 -4.82
N GLU A 579 2.28 16.79 -3.53
CA GLU A 579 1.36 17.31 -2.50
C GLU A 579 1.57 18.83 -2.28
N GLU A 580 2.55 19.43 -2.95
CA GLU A 580 2.98 20.83 -2.76
C GLU A 580 1.95 21.87 -3.29
N GLY A 581 1.74 22.95 -2.54
CA GLY A 581 0.75 23.99 -2.86
C GLY A 581 -0.72 23.58 -2.71
N CYS A 582 -1.02 22.27 -2.59
CA CYS A 582 -2.36 21.73 -2.48
C CYS A 582 -2.71 21.30 -1.05
N ARG A 583 -3.97 21.49 -0.65
CA ARG A 583 -4.51 21.03 0.65
C ARG A 583 -5.97 20.60 0.54
N VAL A 584 -6.37 19.65 1.38
CA VAL A 584 -7.78 19.32 1.60
C VAL A 584 -8.45 20.47 2.36
N HIS A 585 -9.57 20.96 1.82
CA HIS A 585 -10.45 21.91 2.52
C HIS A 585 -11.61 21.18 3.22
N PHE A 586 -12.20 20.19 2.55
CA PHE A 586 -13.26 19.36 3.10
C PHE A 586 -13.24 17.97 2.43
N THR A 587 -13.65 16.93 3.15
CA THR A 587 -13.80 15.58 2.58
C THR A 587 -15.04 14.89 3.12
N ASN A 588 -15.69 14.12 2.27
CA ASN A 588 -16.79 13.21 2.59
C ASN A 588 -16.48 11.82 2.00
N THR A 589 -17.31 10.81 2.24
CA THR A 589 -17.14 9.45 1.69
C THR A 589 -17.07 9.42 0.16
N THR A 590 -17.80 10.32 -0.51
CA THR A 590 -17.96 10.34 -1.98
C THR A 590 -17.16 11.40 -2.73
N HIS A 591 -16.69 12.46 -2.06
CA HIS A 591 -16.02 13.60 -2.69
C HIS A 591 -15.01 14.25 -1.74
N THR A 592 -13.92 14.79 -2.28
CA THR A 592 -13.00 15.70 -1.59
C THR A 592 -12.97 17.05 -2.30
N ILE A 593 -12.95 18.13 -1.51
CA ILE A 593 -12.74 19.50 -1.97
C ILE A 593 -11.31 19.91 -1.63
N CYS A 594 -10.54 20.24 -2.67
CA CYS A 594 -9.17 20.70 -2.63
C CYS A 594 -9.08 22.22 -2.79
N MET A 595 -8.07 22.82 -2.18
CA MET A 595 -7.60 24.17 -2.49
C MET A 595 -6.13 24.06 -2.89
N CYS A 596 -5.75 24.60 -4.05
CA CYS A 596 -4.36 24.66 -4.50
C CYS A 596 -3.95 26.08 -4.87
N ASP A 597 -2.71 26.48 -4.61
CA ASP A 597 -2.19 27.83 -4.88
C ASP A 597 -1.55 28.00 -6.27
N HIS A 598 -1.76 27.06 -7.19
CA HIS A 598 -1.24 27.09 -8.56
C HIS A 598 -2.20 26.49 -9.60
N LEU A 599 -1.81 26.53 -10.88
CA LEU A 599 -2.55 25.98 -12.02
C LEU A 599 -1.78 24.86 -12.74
N THR A 600 -2.36 23.66 -12.74
CA THR A 600 -1.78 22.38 -13.21
C THR A 600 -2.90 21.33 -13.46
N ASN A 601 -2.56 20.04 -13.52
CA ASN A 601 -3.51 18.91 -13.49
C ASN A 601 -3.63 18.35 -12.08
N PHE A 602 -4.84 18.13 -11.58
CA PHE A 602 -5.15 17.77 -10.20
C PHE A 602 -5.86 16.42 -10.08
N ALA A 603 -5.61 15.71 -8.98
CA ALA A 603 -6.28 14.47 -8.62
C ALA A 603 -6.31 14.27 -7.09
N ILE A 604 -7.03 13.23 -6.64
CA ILE A 604 -6.99 12.74 -5.25
C ILE A 604 -6.17 11.44 -5.21
N LEU A 605 -5.15 11.37 -4.35
CA LEU A 605 -4.57 10.11 -3.87
C LEU A 605 -5.32 9.62 -2.62
N MET A 606 -5.51 8.32 -2.49
CA MET A 606 -5.98 7.70 -1.25
C MET A 606 -5.13 6.47 -0.88
N ASP A 607 -5.01 6.22 0.42
CA ASP A 607 -4.32 5.05 0.97
C ASP A 607 -5.25 3.84 0.93
N VAL A 608 -4.94 2.85 0.08
CA VAL A 608 -5.67 1.58 -0.01
C VAL A 608 -5.27 0.69 1.16
N HIS A 609 -6.24 0.29 1.96
CA HIS A 609 -6.04 -0.65 3.06
C HIS A 609 -6.14 -2.09 2.53
N ALA A 610 -5.00 -2.79 2.47
CA ALA A 610 -4.90 -4.15 1.93
C ALA A 610 -5.50 -5.24 2.85
N THR A 611 -5.92 -4.88 4.07
CA THR A 611 -6.24 -5.82 5.18
C THR A 611 -7.62 -5.58 5.82
N TYR A 612 -8.58 -4.97 5.13
CA TYR A 612 -9.95 -4.92 5.69
C TYR A 612 -10.57 -6.32 5.70
N LEU A 613 -10.93 -6.82 6.89
CA LEU A 613 -11.70 -8.06 7.05
C LEU A 613 -13.00 -7.94 6.23
N PRO A 614 -13.32 -8.89 5.33
CA PRO A 614 -14.66 -9.04 4.78
C PRO A 614 -15.72 -8.94 5.89
N PRO A 615 -16.86 -8.24 5.69
CA PRO A 615 -17.85 -7.98 6.76
C PRO A 615 -18.31 -9.25 7.49
N VAL A 616 -18.34 -10.38 6.77
CA VAL A 616 -18.60 -11.72 7.32
C VAL A 616 -17.69 -12.06 8.50
N HIS A 617 -16.39 -11.77 8.44
CA HIS A 617 -15.46 -12.04 9.54
C HIS A 617 -15.67 -11.10 10.73
N GLN A 618 -15.94 -9.80 10.51
CA GLN A 618 -16.26 -8.88 11.61
C GLN A 618 -17.52 -9.33 12.36
N ILE A 619 -18.59 -9.64 11.63
CA ILE A 619 -19.84 -10.18 12.18
C ILE A 619 -19.61 -11.51 12.90
N THR A 620 -18.77 -12.40 12.34
CA THR A 620 -18.45 -13.69 12.97
C THR A 620 -17.67 -13.52 14.27
N LEU A 621 -16.65 -12.65 14.32
CA LEU A 621 -15.92 -12.36 15.56
C LEU A 621 -16.85 -11.75 16.61
N GLN A 622 -17.75 -10.85 16.21
CA GLN A 622 -18.75 -10.27 17.10
C GLN A 622 -19.66 -11.35 17.69
N ILE A 623 -20.23 -12.25 16.87
CA ILE A 623 -21.06 -13.37 17.34
C ILE A 623 -20.31 -14.28 18.32
N ILE A 624 -19.07 -14.66 18.00
CA ILE A 624 -18.22 -15.48 18.89
C ILE A 624 -17.98 -14.75 20.22
N THR A 625 -17.68 -13.45 20.18
CA THR A 625 -17.44 -12.62 21.36
C THR A 625 -18.67 -12.55 22.27
N TYR A 626 -19.86 -12.24 21.72
CA TYR A 626 -21.08 -12.14 22.51
C TYR A 626 -21.47 -13.48 23.16
N ILE A 627 -21.49 -14.58 22.39
CA ILE A 627 -21.83 -15.91 22.92
C ILE A 627 -20.77 -16.37 23.94
N GLY A 628 -19.49 -16.14 23.65
CA GLY A 628 -18.36 -16.47 24.51
C GLY A 628 -18.41 -15.76 25.86
N CYS A 629 -18.50 -14.42 25.86
CA CYS A 629 -18.62 -13.63 27.07
C CYS A 629 -19.85 -14.01 27.91
N ILE A 630 -21.01 -14.29 27.30
CA ILE A 630 -22.20 -14.73 28.05
C ILE A 630 -21.94 -16.06 28.78
N ILE A 631 -21.32 -17.05 28.12
CA ILE A 631 -20.97 -18.33 28.74
C ILE A 631 -19.93 -18.16 29.85
N SER A 632 -18.91 -17.32 29.61
CA SER A 632 -17.84 -17.02 30.58
C SER A 632 -18.39 -16.33 31.84
N ILE A 633 -19.22 -15.29 31.68
CA ILE A 633 -19.91 -14.57 32.76
C ILE A 633 -20.75 -15.53 33.61
N VAL A 634 -21.56 -16.41 33.00
CA VAL A 634 -22.36 -17.41 33.75
C VAL A 634 -21.45 -18.35 34.57
N CYS A 635 -20.33 -18.80 33.99
CA CYS A 635 -19.36 -19.64 34.70
C CYS A 635 -18.66 -18.91 35.86
N LEU A 636 -18.31 -17.63 35.68
CA LEU A 636 -17.70 -16.79 36.72
C LEU A 636 -18.67 -16.42 37.84
N ILE A 637 -19.96 -16.22 37.53
CA ILE A 637 -21.03 -16.06 38.52
C ILE A 637 -21.15 -17.32 39.36
N LEU A 638 -21.25 -18.51 38.74
CA LEU A 638 -21.33 -19.79 39.44
C LEU A 638 -20.07 -20.08 40.30
N ALA A 639 -18.87 -19.75 39.80
CA ALA A 639 -17.63 -19.84 40.56
C ALA A 639 -17.63 -18.90 41.78
N THR A 640 -18.03 -17.64 41.58
CA THR A 640 -18.08 -16.62 42.63
C THR A 640 -19.10 -16.99 43.72
N ILE A 641 -20.31 -17.42 43.35
CA ILE A 641 -21.34 -17.94 44.27
C ILE A 641 -20.77 -19.13 45.08
N THR A 642 -20.09 -20.06 44.42
CA THR A 642 -19.47 -21.23 45.07
C THR A 642 -18.45 -20.84 46.15
N PHE A 643 -17.53 -19.92 45.86
CA PHE A 643 -16.54 -19.45 46.83
C PHE A 643 -17.12 -18.54 47.93
N GLN A 644 -18.30 -17.94 47.71
CA GLN A 644 -18.98 -17.10 48.71
C GLN A 644 -19.86 -17.92 49.68
N LEU A 645 -20.61 -18.91 49.18
CA LEU A 645 -21.53 -19.72 50.01
C LEU A 645 -20.78 -20.69 50.93
N PHE A 646 -19.74 -21.37 50.44
CA PHE A 646 -19.06 -22.42 51.20
C PHE A 646 -18.01 -21.87 52.16
N ARG A 647 -18.48 -21.33 53.30
CA ARG A 647 -17.63 -20.87 54.42
C ARG A 647 -16.55 -21.87 54.86
N GLY A 648 -16.76 -23.18 54.65
CA GLY A 648 -15.80 -24.25 54.94
C GLY A 648 -14.61 -24.37 53.98
N LEU A 649 -14.54 -23.56 52.92
CA LEU A 649 -13.42 -23.53 51.96
C LEU A 649 -12.37 -22.43 52.26
N LYS A 650 -12.64 -21.54 53.22
CA LYS A 650 -11.80 -20.35 53.50
C LYS A 650 -10.31 -20.70 53.70
N SER A 651 -9.47 -20.12 52.86
CA SER A 651 -8.01 -20.19 52.85
C SER A 651 -7.48 -19.06 51.98
N ASP A 652 -6.29 -18.50 52.27
CA ASP A 652 -5.72 -17.37 51.51
C ASP A 652 -5.67 -17.65 49.99
N ARG A 653 -5.38 -18.89 49.56
CA ARG A 653 -5.46 -19.32 48.15
C ARG A 653 -6.87 -19.20 47.56
N THR A 654 -7.92 -19.52 48.32
CA THR A 654 -9.31 -19.35 47.86
C THR A 654 -9.75 -17.89 47.85
N THR A 655 -9.15 -17.04 48.68
CA THR A 655 -9.39 -15.59 48.64
C THR A 655 -8.77 -14.99 47.38
N ILE A 656 -7.56 -15.41 47.00
CA ILE A 656 -6.93 -15.07 45.70
C ILE A 656 -7.85 -15.48 44.55
N HIS A 657 -8.31 -16.72 44.50
CA HIS A 657 -9.25 -17.21 43.46
C HIS A 657 -10.54 -16.40 43.40
N LYS A 658 -11.14 -16.08 44.55
CA LYS A 658 -12.36 -15.27 44.65
C LYS A 658 -12.14 -13.87 44.05
N ASN A 659 -11.04 -13.20 44.39
CA ASN A 659 -10.76 -11.86 43.90
C ASN A 659 -10.44 -11.88 42.39
N LEU A 660 -9.71 -12.89 41.91
CA LEU A 660 -9.45 -13.10 40.48
C LEU A 660 -10.75 -13.29 39.70
N CYS A 661 -11.65 -14.17 40.15
CA CYS A 661 -12.96 -14.38 39.53
C CYS A 661 -13.81 -13.10 39.54
N LEU A 662 -13.77 -12.32 40.63
CA LEU A 662 -14.52 -11.08 40.76
C LEU A 662 -14.01 -9.98 39.82
N CYS A 663 -12.69 -9.79 39.69
CA CYS A 663 -12.11 -8.81 38.77
C CYS A 663 -12.42 -9.17 37.31
N LEU A 664 -12.31 -10.44 36.94
CA LEU A 664 -12.66 -10.91 35.59
C LEU A 664 -14.16 -10.76 35.30
N LEU A 665 -15.03 -11.10 36.26
CA LEU A 665 -16.48 -10.95 36.10
C LEU A 665 -16.89 -9.48 35.86
N ILE A 666 -16.29 -8.54 36.61
CA ILE A 666 -16.56 -7.11 36.43
C ILE A 666 -16.01 -6.62 35.08
N ALA A 667 -14.80 -7.06 34.69
CA ALA A 667 -14.21 -6.71 33.40
C ALA A 667 -15.04 -7.23 32.21
N GLU A 668 -15.49 -8.49 32.23
CA GLU A 668 -16.31 -9.09 31.16
C GLU A 668 -17.69 -8.41 31.03
N ILE A 669 -18.33 -8.02 32.15
CA ILE A 669 -19.58 -7.27 32.14
C ILE A 669 -19.38 -5.85 31.57
N LEU A 670 -18.34 -5.14 32.00
CA LEU A 670 -17.99 -3.81 31.47
C LEU A 670 -17.65 -3.86 29.98
N PHE A 671 -16.99 -4.92 29.54
CA PHE A 671 -16.63 -5.13 28.14
C PHE A 671 -17.88 -5.36 27.28
N LEU A 672 -18.76 -6.27 27.70
CA LEU A 672 -19.99 -6.63 26.99
C LEU A 672 -20.98 -5.46 26.85
N VAL A 673 -21.10 -4.62 27.88
CA VAL A 673 -22.07 -3.49 27.90
C VAL A 673 -21.45 -2.19 27.38
N GLY A 674 -20.16 -1.95 27.64
CA GLY A 674 -19.51 -0.66 27.47
C GLY A 674 -18.75 -0.46 26.15
N ILE A 675 -18.26 -1.51 25.50
CA ILE A 675 -17.30 -1.34 24.37
C ILE A 675 -17.88 -0.55 23.18
N GLY A 676 -19.19 -0.64 22.95
CA GLY A 676 -19.89 0.07 21.86
C GLY A 676 -20.44 1.46 22.21
N GLN A 677 -20.20 1.99 23.42
CA GLN A 677 -20.81 3.25 23.88
C GLN A 677 -20.03 4.50 23.44
N THR A 678 -19.64 4.57 22.16
CA THR A 678 -18.77 5.64 21.62
C THR A 678 -19.45 7.00 21.50
N HIS A 679 -20.78 7.05 21.44
CA HIS A 679 -21.57 8.30 21.32
C HIS A 679 -21.36 9.31 22.46
N GLN A 680 -20.80 8.91 23.61
CA GLN A 680 -20.48 9.80 24.72
C GLN A 680 -19.02 9.63 25.14
N ALA A 681 -18.16 10.54 24.68
CA ALA A 681 -16.71 10.48 24.94
C ALA A 681 -16.34 10.31 26.42
N ILE A 682 -17.05 10.99 27.34
CA ILE A 682 -16.82 10.88 28.79
C ILE A 682 -17.15 9.48 29.30
N LEU A 683 -18.29 8.91 28.91
CA LEU A 683 -18.70 7.56 29.28
C LEU A 683 -17.72 6.52 28.71
N CYS A 684 -17.33 6.70 27.45
CA CYS A 684 -16.39 5.84 26.72
C CYS A 684 -15.00 5.82 27.39
N GLY A 685 -14.48 6.98 27.81
CA GLY A 685 -13.24 7.10 28.56
C GLY A 685 -13.30 6.47 29.96
N VAL A 686 -14.42 6.65 30.68
CA VAL A 686 -14.64 5.99 32.00
C VAL A 686 -14.70 4.47 31.85
N VAL A 687 -15.40 3.94 30.84
CA VAL A 687 -15.43 2.50 30.53
C VAL A 687 -14.02 1.98 30.24
N ALA A 688 -13.26 2.66 29.38
CA ALA A 688 -11.89 2.28 29.05
C ALA A 688 -10.98 2.28 30.29
N GLY A 689 -11.08 3.29 31.17
CA GLY A 689 -10.33 3.38 32.42
C GLY A 689 -10.67 2.29 33.43
N LEU A 690 -11.96 1.95 33.60
CA LEU A 690 -12.39 0.86 34.47
C LEU A 690 -11.92 -0.51 33.94
N LEU A 691 -12.03 -0.75 32.62
CA LEU A 691 -11.51 -1.97 32.00
C LEU A 691 -9.98 -2.09 32.18
N HIS A 692 -9.24 -1.00 32.00
CA HIS A 692 -7.79 -0.95 32.23
C HIS A 692 -7.46 -1.41 33.66
N PHE A 693 -8.14 -0.84 34.65
CA PHE A 693 -7.97 -1.19 36.07
C PHE A 693 -8.30 -2.65 36.37
N PHE A 694 -9.48 -3.15 35.96
CA PHE A 694 -9.92 -4.50 36.34
C PHE A 694 -9.10 -5.61 35.66
N PHE A 695 -8.66 -5.43 34.41
CA PHE A 695 -7.74 -6.38 33.78
C PHE A 695 -6.38 -6.40 34.49
N LEU A 696 -5.77 -5.25 34.78
CA LEU A 696 -4.51 -5.21 35.55
C LEU A 696 -4.65 -5.83 36.95
N CYS A 697 -5.79 -5.64 37.62
CA CYS A 697 -6.07 -6.32 38.89
C CYS A 697 -6.18 -7.84 38.74
N ALA A 698 -6.79 -8.36 37.66
CA ALA A 698 -6.85 -9.79 37.40
C ALA A 698 -5.44 -10.38 37.16
N PHE A 699 -4.59 -9.70 36.39
CA PHE A 699 -3.18 -10.06 36.23
C PHE A 699 -2.42 -10.07 37.57
N ALA A 700 -2.60 -9.04 38.42
CA ALA A 700 -1.95 -8.96 39.72
C ALA A 700 -2.42 -10.06 40.69
N TRP A 701 -3.71 -10.43 40.68
CA TRP A 701 -4.19 -11.59 41.46
C TRP A 701 -3.65 -12.92 40.92
N MET A 702 -3.45 -13.07 39.60
CA MET A 702 -2.81 -14.26 39.04
C MET A 702 -1.32 -14.36 39.40
N PHE A 703 -0.59 -13.23 39.39
CA PHE A 703 0.78 -13.16 39.92
C PHE A 703 0.85 -13.66 41.38
N LEU A 704 -0.09 -13.24 42.21
CA LEU A 704 -0.16 -13.69 43.60
C LEU A 704 -0.58 -15.16 43.74
N GLU A 705 -1.33 -15.75 42.79
CA GLU A 705 -1.49 -17.21 42.75
C GLU A 705 -0.15 -17.93 42.51
N GLY A 706 0.64 -17.49 41.52
CA GLY A 706 1.95 -18.06 41.22
C GLY A 706 2.91 -17.95 42.41
N PHE A 707 2.97 -16.79 43.04
CA PHE A 707 3.76 -16.55 44.25
C PHE A 707 3.28 -17.36 45.46
N GLN A 708 1.97 -17.46 45.70
CA GLN A 708 1.41 -18.26 46.80
C GLN A 708 1.67 -19.76 46.62
N LEU A 709 1.72 -20.26 45.38
CA LEU A 709 2.13 -21.64 45.08
C LEU A 709 3.61 -21.88 45.40
N TYR A 710 4.48 -20.95 45.02
CA TYR A 710 5.91 -20.99 45.30
C TYR A 710 6.19 -21.00 46.82
N VAL A 711 5.61 -20.04 47.57
CA VAL A 711 5.76 -19.95 49.04
C VAL A 711 5.31 -21.24 49.73
N MET A 712 4.14 -21.77 49.36
CA MET A 712 3.57 -23.00 49.94
C MET A 712 4.40 -24.27 49.67
N LEU A 713 5.32 -24.25 48.71
CA LEU A 713 6.22 -25.36 48.40
C LEU A 713 7.56 -25.29 49.17
N ILE A 714 7.94 -24.13 49.71
CA ILE A 714 9.24 -23.92 50.38
C ILE A 714 9.06 -23.67 51.89
N GLU A 715 8.12 -22.82 52.29
CA GLU A 715 7.86 -22.50 53.69
C GLU A 715 7.00 -23.59 54.36
N VAL A 716 7.61 -24.75 54.62
CA VAL A 716 6.89 -25.93 55.15
C VAL A 716 6.71 -25.90 56.68
N PHE A 717 7.39 -25.01 57.41
CA PHE A 717 7.71 -25.19 58.84
C PHE A 717 7.43 -24.02 59.83
N GLU A 718 6.71 -22.95 59.47
CA GLU A 718 6.31 -21.92 60.46
C GLU A 718 4.79 -21.65 60.52
N VAL A 719 4.35 -21.03 61.62
CA VAL A 719 2.95 -20.80 61.97
C VAL A 719 2.36 -19.60 61.20
N GLU A 720 1.22 -19.81 60.54
CA GLU A 720 0.64 -18.89 59.57
C GLU A 720 0.20 -17.53 60.16
N LYS A 721 1.06 -16.52 60.05
CA LYS A 721 0.63 -15.11 59.97
C LYS A 721 0.13 -14.84 58.55
N SER A 722 -1.19 -14.75 58.37
CA SER A 722 -1.79 -14.51 57.04
C SER A 722 -1.24 -13.24 56.38
N ARG A 723 -0.69 -13.40 55.17
CA ARG A 723 -0.07 -12.33 54.37
C ARG A 723 -1.10 -11.52 53.57
N LEU A 724 -2.39 -11.87 53.69
CA LEU A 724 -3.49 -11.40 52.86
C LEU A 724 -3.65 -9.87 52.79
N ARG A 725 -3.30 -9.11 53.83
CA ARG A 725 -3.34 -7.64 53.80
C ARG A 725 -2.39 -7.05 52.74
N TRP A 726 -1.19 -7.60 52.61
CA TRP A 726 -0.21 -7.19 51.60
C TRP A 726 -0.65 -7.61 50.18
N TYR A 727 -1.32 -8.76 50.05
CA TYR A 727 -1.89 -9.21 48.79
C TYR A 727 -2.99 -8.26 48.27
N TYR A 728 -3.90 -7.81 49.14
CA TYR A 728 -4.88 -6.77 48.77
C TYR A 728 -4.22 -5.43 48.40
N LEU A 729 -3.22 -4.99 49.17
CA LEU A 729 -2.50 -3.73 48.89
C LEU A 729 -1.78 -3.78 47.54
N PHE A 730 -1.10 -4.89 47.23
CA PHE A 730 -0.40 -5.06 45.96
C PHE A 730 -1.38 -5.14 44.77
N ALA A 731 -2.35 -6.06 44.83
CA ALA A 731 -3.16 -6.42 43.67
C ALA A 731 -4.24 -5.39 43.27
N TYR A 732 -4.58 -4.45 44.16
CA TYR A 732 -5.40 -3.28 43.80
C TYR A 732 -4.60 -1.98 43.78
N GLY A 733 -3.60 -1.80 44.64
CA GLY A 733 -2.82 -0.57 44.72
C GLY A 733 -1.92 -0.34 43.50
N VAL A 734 -1.20 -1.36 43.04
CA VAL A 734 -0.28 -1.20 41.88
C VAL A 734 -1.06 -0.88 40.59
N PRO A 735 -2.14 -1.61 40.23
CA PRO A 735 -3.01 -1.22 39.12
C PRO A 735 -3.60 0.20 39.27
N LEU A 736 -4.01 0.60 40.48
CA LEU A 736 -4.58 1.92 40.72
C LEU A 736 -3.57 3.04 40.40
N VAL A 737 -2.30 2.93 40.86
CA VAL A 737 -1.33 4.01 40.55
C VAL A 737 -0.97 4.05 39.06
N ILE A 738 -0.91 2.90 38.37
CA ILE A 738 -0.66 2.85 36.91
C ILE A 738 -1.77 3.58 36.15
N VAL A 739 -3.04 3.29 36.47
CA VAL A 739 -4.19 3.92 35.82
C VAL A 739 -4.26 5.41 36.15
N CYS A 740 -4.08 5.80 37.42
CA CYS A 740 -4.06 7.21 37.82
C CYS A 740 -2.95 8.02 37.13
N ILE A 741 -1.73 7.49 37.02
CA ILE A 741 -0.63 8.15 36.29
C ILE A 741 -0.98 8.27 34.81
N SER A 742 -1.53 7.22 34.20
CA SER A 742 -1.94 7.24 32.78
C SER A 742 -3.04 8.28 32.51
N CYS A 743 -4.02 8.43 33.40
CA CYS A 743 -5.06 9.46 33.32
C CYS A 743 -4.54 10.89 33.49
N LEU A 744 -3.44 11.08 34.25
CA LEU A 744 -2.82 12.39 34.45
C LEU A 744 -1.94 12.82 33.27
N ILE A 745 -1.35 11.87 32.54
CA ILE A 745 -0.48 12.16 31.39
C ILE A 745 -1.30 12.46 30.13
N GLU A 746 -2.24 11.59 29.76
CA GLU A 746 -2.98 11.74 28.49
C GLU A 746 -4.42 11.20 28.60
N PRO A 747 -5.35 11.96 29.20
CA PRO A 747 -6.75 11.52 29.36
C PRO A 747 -7.48 11.32 28.02
N LEU A 748 -7.02 11.97 26.94
CA LEU A 748 -7.62 11.88 25.59
C LEU A 748 -7.32 10.56 24.85
N SER A 749 -6.44 9.71 25.38
CA SER A 749 -6.11 8.38 24.82
C SER A 749 -6.92 7.24 25.45
N TYR A 750 -7.85 7.55 26.37
CA TYR A 750 -8.90 6.64 26.83
C TYR A 750 -10.15 6.76 25.95
N GLY A 751 -10.35 5.78 25.06
CA GLY A 751 -11.46 5.74 24.11
C GLY A 751 -11.04 5.98 22.66
N THR A 752 -11.84 5.47 21.73
CA THR A 752 -11.70 5.68 20.29
C THR A 752 -13.08 5.90 19.66
N GLU A 753 -13.13 6.44 18.45
CA GLU A 753 -14.40 6.64 17.71
C GLU A 753 -15.13 5.31 17.40
N ARG A 754 -14.40 4.18 17.37
CA ARG A 754 -14.93 2.86 16.99
C ARG A 754 -15.22 1.94 18.18
N TYR A 755 -14.56 2.14 19.32
CA TYR A 755 -14.71 1.32 20.53
C TYR A 755 -14.15 1.99 21.79
N CYS A 756 -14.71 1.66 22.95
CA CYS A 756 -14.33 2.23 24.25
C CYS A 756 -13.22 1.43 24.96
N TRP A 757 -11.99 1.57 24.45
CA TRP A 757 -10.77 0.99 25.00
C TRP A 757 -9.58 1.98 24.84
N LEU A 758 -8.39 1.62 25.35
CA LEU A 758 -7.17 2.42 25.14
C LEU A 758 -6.85 2.52 23.64
N ARG A 759 -6.34 3.68 23.21
CA ARG A 759 -5.81 3.87 21.87
C ARG A 759 -4.51 3.07 21.67
N ALA A 760 -4.33 2.47 20.49
CA ALA A 760 -3.25 1.53 20.17
C ALA A 760 -2.24 2.03 19.12
N ASP A 761 -2.49 3.20 18.54
CA ASP A 761 -1.61 3.94 17.62
C ASP A 761 -0.37 4.53 18.33
N ASN A 762 -0.58 5.03 19.55
CA ASN A 762 0.41 5.73 20.35
C ASN A 762 1.07 4.81 21.39
N TYR A 763 2.25 5.23 21.88
CA TYR A 763 2.97 4.57 22.99
C TYR A 763 2.15 4.41 24.28
N PHE A 764 1.01 5.11 24.40
CA PHE A 764 0.04 4.98 25.49
C PHE A 764 -0.37 3.53 25.79
N ILE A 765 -0.48 2.66 24.77
CA ILE A 765 -0.86 1.25 24.95
C ILE A 765 0.14 0.45 25.82
N PHE A 766 1.40 0.89 25.91
CA PHE A 766 2.41 0.26 26.77
C PHE A 766 2.13 0.44 28.28
N SER A 767 1.27 1.40 28.67
CA SER A 767 0.79 1.54 30.06
C SER A 767 0.09 0.27 30.57
N PHE A 768 -0.62 -0.42 29.68
CA PHE A 768 -1.26 -1.72 29.95
C PHE A 768 -0.34 -2.89 29.58
N VAL A 769 0.24 -2.87 28.37
CA VAL A 769 1.00 -4.00 27.81
C VAL A 769 2.29 -4.30 28.58
N GLY A 770 3.03 -3.27 29.03
CA GLY A 770 4.28 -3.45 29.78
C GLY A 770 4.09 -4.24 31.08
N PRO A 771 3.17 -3.82 31.99
CA PRO A 771 2.82 -4.58 33.18
C PRO A 771 2.34 -6.01 32.90
N VAL A 772 1.55 -6.22 31.84
CA VAL A 772 1.08 -7.56 31.44
C VAL A 772 2.24 -8.49 31.08
N ILE A 773 3.17 -8.03 30.24
CA ILE A 773 4.37 -8.80 29.86
C ILE A 773 5.21 -9.13 31.10
N ALA A 774 5.45 -8.15 31.97
CA ALA A 774 6.22 -8.34 33.20
C ALA A 774 5.58 -9.38 34.15
N VAL A 775 4.26 -9.34 34.31
CA VAL A 775 3.49 -10.32 35.11
C VAL A 775 3.55 -11.72 34.50
N ILE A 776 3.40 -11.86 33.17
CA ILE A 776 3.47 -13.16 32.49
C ILE A 776 4.88 -13.77 32.66
N LEU A 777 5.94 -12.99 32.42
CA LEU A 777 7.33 -13.45 32.59
C LEU A 777 7.62 -13.88 34.04
N ALA A 778 7.19 -13.10 35.03
CA ALA A 778 7.41 -13.45 36.44
C ALA A 778 6.58 -14.68 36.87
N ASN A 779 5.36 -14.84 36.36
CA ASN A 779 4.57 -16.07 36.57
C ASN A 779 5.24 -17.31 35.97
N LEU A 780 5.82 -17.21 34.77
CA LEU A 780 6.61 -18.30 34.18
C LEU A 780 7.83 -18.66 35.03
N VAL A 781 8.51 -17.68 35.62
CA VAL A 781 9.62 -17.90 36.57
C VAL A 781 9.11 -18.65 37.81
N PHE A 782 8.10 -18.13 38.52
CA PHE A 782 7.58 -18.80 39.73
C PHE A 782 7.00 -20.19 39.44
N LEU A 783 6.32 -20.38 38.31
CA LEU A 783 5.80 -21.69 37.88
C LEU A 783 6.94 -22.67 37.58
N SER A 784 8.00 -22.23 36.87
CA SER A 784 9.16 -23.07 36.57
C SER A 784 9.93 -23.48 37.84
N LEU A 785 10.04 -22.57 38.80
CA LEU A 785 10.69 -22.82 40.09
C LEU A 785 9.84 -23.75 40.97
N ALA A 786 8.51 -23.58 40.98
CA ALA A 786 7.57 -24.50 41.62
C ALA A 786 7.61 -25.92 41.01
N ILE A 787 7.71 -26.02 39.68
CA ILE A 787 7.91 -27.31 38.98
C ILE A 787 9.27 -27.93 39.37
N TYR A 788 10.37 -27.17 39.35
CA TYR A 788 11.70 -27.65 39.73
C TYR A 788 11.72 -28.18 41.18
N VAL A 789 11.19 -27.41 42.13
CA VAL A 789 11.07 -27.78 43.55
C VAL A 789 10.18 -29.02 43.70
N MET A 790 9.03 -29.08 43.02
CA MET A 790 8.16 -30.26 43.05
C MET A 790 8.85 -31.53 42.50
N CYS A 791 9.57 -31.43 41.37
CA CYS A 791 10.30 -32.55 40.80
C CYS A 791 11.45 -33.02 41.71
N ARG A 792 12.18 -32.07 42.32
CA ARG A 792 13.22 -32.36 43.32
C ARG A 792 12.67 -33.10 44.54
N HIS A 793 11.54 -32.63 45.10
CA HIS A 793 10.89 -33.32 46.23
C HIS A 793 10.19 -34.63 45.82
N ALA A 794 9.72 -34.77 44.57
CA ALA A 794 9.19 -36.03 44.06
C ALA A 794 10.29 -37.10 44.02
N ASN A 795 11.48 -36.77 43.52
CA ASN A 795 12.62 -37.68 43.49
C ASN A 795 13.14 -38.01 44.91
N ALA A 796 13.00 -37.09 45.86
CA ALA A 796 13.31 -37.35 47.27
C ALA A 796 12.21 -38.14 48.03
N SER A 797 11.01 -38.32 47.46
CA SER A 797 9.84 -38.86 48.17
C SER A 797 9.81 -40.38 48.38
N ILE A 798 10.95 -41.06 48.19
CA ILE A 798 11.08 -42.52 48.38
C ILE A 798 11.18 -42.90 49.89
N ALA A 799 11.43 -41.94 50.79
CA ALA A 799 11.76 -42.20 52.19
C ALA A 799 10.98 -41.36 53.23
N MET A 800 9.73 -40.96 52.98
CA MET A 800 8.97 -40.06 53.88
C MET A 800 7.53 -40.51 54.21
N LYS A 801 6.90 -39.81 55.18
CA LYS A 801 5.78 -40.33 55.98
C LYS A 801 4.44 -40.10 55.26
N SER A 802 3.48 -41.00 55.45
CA SER A 802 2.16 -41.00 54.78
C SER A 802 1.45 -39.63 54.69
N LYS A 803 1.57 -38.78 55.73
CA LYS A 803 0.99 -37.43 55.76
C LYS A 803 1.57 -36.50 54.68
N GLU A 804 2.85 -36.63 54.34
CA GLU A 804 3.56 -35.77 53.38
C GLU A 804 3.20 -36.12 51.93
N HIS A 805 3.07 -37.42 51.61
CA HIS A 805 2.53 -37.86 50.31
C HIS A 805 1.16 -37.24 50.01
N SER A 806 0.27 -37.12 51.01
CA SER A 806 -1.04 -36.47 50.81
C SER A 806 -0.95 -34.98 50.46
N ARG A 807 0.05 -34.26 51.00
CA ARG A 807 0.29 -32.83 50.69
C ARG A 807 0.93 -32.67 49.30
N LEU A 808 1.92 -33.51 48.95
CA LEU A 808 2.53 -33.53 47.61
C LEU A 808 1.54 -33.92 46.51
N ALA A 809 0.66 -34.89 46.76
CA ALA A 809 -0.43 -35.25 45.84
C ALA A 809 -1.40 -34.08 45.63
N SER A 810 -1.76 -33.36 46.70
CA SER A 810 -2.60 -32.16 46.60
C SER A 810 -1.90 -31.04 45.83
N ALA A 811 -0.59 -30.83 46.05
CA ALA A 811 0.20 -29.83 45.35
C ALA A 811 0.31 -30.09 43.84
N ARG A 812 0.44 -31.36 43.42
CA ARG A 812 0.41 -31.75 41.98
C ARG A 812 -0.88 -31.33 41.30
N VAL A 813 -2.03 -31.45 41.96
CA VAL A 813 -3.33 -31.00 41.43
C VAL A 813 -3.36 -29.47 41.30
N TRP A 814 -2.93 -28.75 42.32
CA TRP A 814 -2.92 -27.27 42.30
C TRP A 814 -1.95 -26.68 41.28
N LEU A 815 -0.77 -27.30 41.11
CA LEU A 815 0.20 -26.92 40.08
C LEU A 815 -0.34 -27.15 38.67
N ARG A 816 -1.08 -28.26 38.45
CA ARG A 816 -1.73 -28.54 37.16
C ARG A 816 -2.82 -27.51 36.83
N SER A 817 -3.60 -27.06 37.82
CA SER A 817 -4.57 -25.97 37.63
C SER A 817 -3.88 -24.66 37.24
N ALA A 818 -2.83 -24.26 37.97
CA ALA A 818 -2.11 -23.00 37.71
C ALA A 818 -1.33 -23.02 36.39
N LEU A 819 -0.76 -24.15 35.98
CA LEU A 819 -0.12 -24.30 34.67
C LEU A 819 -1.13 -24.06 33.54
N VAL A 820 -2.33 -24.64 33.63
CA VAL A 820 -3.41 -24.40 32.66
C VAL A 820 -3.84 -22.93 32.66
N LEU A 821 -3.98 -22.32 33.84
CA LEU A 821 -4.42 -20.92 33.97
C LEU A 821 -3.39 -19.92 33.41
N VAL A 822 -2.10 -20.10 33.72
CA VAL A 822 -1.00 -19.29 33.18
C VAL A 822 -0.86 -19.48 31.67
N PHE A 823 -1.06 -20.70 31.15
CA PHE A 823 -1.03 -20.96 29.71
C PHE A 823 -2.22 -20.34 28.97
N LEU A 824 -3.43 -20.38 29.54
CA LEU A 824 -4.61 -19.77 28.93
C LEU A 824 -4.52 -18.24 28.86
N LEU A 825 -4.27 -17.57 29.99
CA LEU A 825 -4.14 -16.10 29.97
C LEU A 825 -2.87 -15.67 29.20
N GLY A 826 -1.76 -16.39 29.36
CA GLY A 826 -0.50 -16.13 28.65
C GLY A 826 -0.62 -16.25 27.14
N LEU A 827 -1.26 -17.31 26.62
CA LEU A 827 -1.51 -17.43 25.17
C LEU A 827 -2.51 -16.41 24.67
N THR A 828 -3.59 -16.15 25.42
CA THR A 828 -4.61 -15.15 25.02
C THR A 828 -3.92 -13.82 24.73
N TRP A 829 -3.17 -13.28 25.69
CA TRP A 829 -2.53 -11.97 25.51
C TRP A 829 -1.28 -12.01 24.61
N LEU A 830 -0.61 -13.16 24.44
CA LEU A 830 0.41 -13.31 23.39
C LEU A 830 -0.20 -13.15 21.98
N PHE A 831 -1.33 -13.81 21.70
CA PHE A 831 -2.03 -13.66 20.42
C PHE A 831 -2.66 -12.26 20.27
N GLY A 832 -3.12 -11.64 21.35
CA GLY A 832 -3.56 -10.24 21.36
C GLY A 832 -2.45 -9.27 20.96
N LEU A 833 -1.20 -9.49 21.40
CA LEU A 833 -0.05 -8.68 21.01
C LEU A 833 0.41 -8.95 19.57
N LEU A 834 0.35 -10.19 19.09
CA LEU A 834 0.64 -10.52 17.69
C LEU A 834 -0.42 -9.92 16.74
N TYR A 835 -1.69 -9.93 17.14
CA TYR A 835 -2.78 -9.27 16.41
C TYR A 835 -2.54 -7.76 16.28
N LEU A 836 -2.09 -7.09 17.34
CA LEU A 836 -1.74 -5.66 17.33
C LEU A 836 -0.48 -5.32 16.50
N ASN A 837 0.32 -6.31 16.08
CA ASN A 837 1.58 -6.08 15.36
C ASN A 837 1.52 -6.49 13.87
N GLU A 838 0.72 -7.50 13.50
CA GLU A 838 0.64 -8.01 12.12
C GLU A 838 -0.79 -8.03 11.55
N GLU A 839 -1.78 -7.45 12.24
CA GLU A 839 -3.22 -7.36 11.89
C GLU A 839 -3.89 -8.69 11.46
N SER A 840 -3.24 -9.83 11.70
CA SER A 840 -3.64 -11.10 11.11
C SER A 840 -4.99 -11.61 11.63
N VAL A 841 -5.91 -11.86 10.69
CA VAL A 841 -7.26 -12.39 10.93
C VAL A 841 -7.24 -13.66 11.81
N VAL A 842 -6.25 -14.53 11.61
CA VAL A 842 -6.08 -15.77 12.37
C VAL A 842 -5.76 -15.47 13.84
N MET A 843 -4.91 -14.47 14.11
CA MET A 843 -4.58 -14.07 15.48
C MET A 843 -5.80 -13.46 16.19
N ALA A 844 -6.63 -12.70 15.46
CA ALA A 844 -7.89 -12.17 15.99
C ALA A 844 -8.87 -13.29 16.41
N TYR A 845 -9.07 -14.31 15.57
CA TYR A 845 -9.89 -15.47 15.92
C TYR A 845 -9.33 -16.25 17.13
N LEU A 846 -8.01 -16.46 17.20
CA LEU A 846 -7.36 -17.14 18.32
C LEU A 846 -7.50 -16.36 19.63
N PHE A 847 -7.23 -15.05 19.62
CA PHE A 847 -7.40 -14.14 20.75
C PHE A 847 -8.83 -14.18 21.30
N THR A 848 -9.81 -13.91 20.44
CA THR A 848 -11.23 -13.86 20.81
C THR A 848 -11.73 -15.20 21.35
N THR A 849 -11.33 -16.32 20.75
CA THR A 849 -11.75 -17.66 21.18
C THR A 849 -11.15 -18.05 22.54
N LEU A 850 -9.86 -17.78 22.77
CA LEU A 850 -9.22 -18.11 24.04
C LEU A 850 -9.73 -17.24 25.20
N ASN A 851 -9.94 -15.94 24.95
CA ASN A 851 -10.53 -15.02 25.92
C ASN A 851 -11.96 -15.49 26.31
N SER A 852 -12.78 -15.85 25.31
CA SER A 852 -14.15 -16.36 25.48
C SER A 852 -14.27 -17.63 26.32
N LEU A 853 -13.23 -18.46 26.38
CA LEU A 853 -13.23 -19.73 27.13
C LEU A 853 -12.68 -19.59 28.56
N GLN A 854 -12.16 -18.42 28.94
CA GLN A 854 -11.39 -18.24 30.16
C GLN A 854 -12.19 -18.52 31.44
N GLY A 855 -13.36 -17.90 31.61
CA GLY A 855 -14.21 -18.11 32.79
C GLY A 855 -14.75 -19.54 32.90
N LEU A 856 -15.03 -20.19 31.76
CA LEU A 856 -15.42 -21.60 31.69
C LEU A 856 -14.30 -22.51 32.23
N PHE A 857 -13.06 -22.31 31.80
CA PHE A 857 -11.92 -23.09 32.32
C PHE A 857 -11.68 -22.85 33.81
N ILE A 858 -11.80 -21.60 34.30
CA ILE A 858 -11.68 -21.27 35.73
C ILE A 858 -12.73 -22.04 36.55
N PHE A 859 -14.00 -22.02 36.14
CA PHE A 859 -15.07 -22.78 36.80
C PHE A 859 -14.80 -24.30 36.79
N VAL A 860 -14.44 -24.87 35.63
CA VAL A 860 -14.17 -26.30 35.49
C VAL A 860 -12.99 -26.76 36.36
N PHE A 861 -11.88 -26.02 36.40
CA PHE A 861 -10.69 -26.45 37.15
C PHE A 861 -10.73 -26.08 38.64
N HIS A 862 -11.23 -24.89 39.01
CA HIS A 862 -11.17 -24.41 40.40
C HIS A 862 -12.43 -24.79 41.21
N CYS A 863 -13.57 -25.03 40.54
CA CYS A 863 -14.82 -25.48 41.19
C CYS A 863 -15.14 -26.96 40.88
N VAL A 864 -15.34 -27.33 39.60
CA VAL A 864 -15.88 -28.66 39.25
C VAL A 864 -14.89 -29.80 39.52
N LYS A 865 -13.62 -29.66 39.13
CA LYS A 865 -12.56 -30.66 39.33
C LYS A 865 -11.86 -30.59 40.69
N ASN A 866 -12.30 -29.70 41.59
CA ASN A 866 -11.67 -29.49 42.89
C ASN A 866 -12.32 -30.36 43.97
N ASP A 867 -11.61 -31.40 44.44
CA ASP A 867 -12.10 -32.35 45.45
C ASP A 867 -12.66 -31.70 46.73
N LYS A 868 -12.12 -30.55 47.14
CA LYS A 868 -12.63 -29.83 48.32
C LYS A 868 -14.01 -29.22 48.02
N VAL A 869 -14.15 -28.55 46.88
CA VAL A 869 -15.42 -27.97 46.41
C VAL A 869 -16.45 -29.07 46.18
N GLN A 870 -16.10 -30.15 45.48
CA GLN A 870 -17.01 -31.27 45.28
C GLN A 870 -17.48 -31.91 46.59
N LYS A 871 -16.65 -31.95 47.64
CA LYS A 871 -17.05 -32.46 48.96
C LYS A 871 -18.08 -31.53 49.64
N GLU A 872 -17.97 -30.21 49.47
CA GLU A 872 -18.99 -29.26 49.95
C GLU A 872 -20.26 -29.28 49.08
N TYR A 873 -20.17 -29.35 47.74
CA TYR A 873 -21.33 -29.62 46.88
C TYR A 873 -22.07 -30.89 47.31
N ARG A 874 -21.35 -32.02 47.52
CA ARG A 874 -21.92 -33.28 48.00
C ARG A 874 -22.43 -33.23 49.45
N LYS A 875 -22.12 -32.20 50.24
CA LYS A 875 -22.78 -31.93 51.54
C LYS A 875 -24.02 -31.06 51.36
N PHE A 876 -23.98 -30.09 50.45
CA PHE A 876 -25.08 -29.17 50.14
C PHE A 876 -26.27 -29.91 49.52
N LEU A 877 -26.03 -30.73 48.47
CA LEU A 877 -27.05 -31.57 47.85
C LEU A 877 -27.69 -32.54 48.87
N ARG A 878 -26.90 -33.08 49.81
CA ARG A 878 -27.41 -33.95 50.89
C ARG A 878 -28.17 -33.21 52.02
N ARG A 879 -28.06 -31.89 52.11
CA ARG A 879 -28.87 -31.07 53.03
C ARG A 879 -30.18 -30.59 52.37
N HIS A 880 -30.15 -30.30 51.07
CA HIS A 880 -31.30 -29.81 50.32
C HIS A 880 -31.82 -30.89 49.36
N VAL A 881 -32.48 -31.91 49.93
CA VAL A 881 -32.99 -33.10 49.21
C VAL A 881 -33.92 -32.75 48.04
N TRP A 882 -34.58 -31.59 48.08
CA TRP A 882 -35.36 -31.05 46.96
C TRP A 882 -34.50 -30.79 45.71
N LEU A 883 -33.29 -30.22 45.84
CA LEU A 883 -32.39 -29.99 44.70
C LEU A 883 -31.94 -31.30 44.05
N SER A 884 -31.71 -32.37 44.83
CA SER A 884 -31.41 -33.70 44.26
C SER A 884 -32.60 -34.32 43.50
N LYS A 885 -33.83 -33.87 43.73
CA LYS A 885 -35.01 -34.28 42.93
C LYS A 885 -35.21 -33.43 41.66
N CYS A 886 -34.64 -32.22 41.58
CA CYS A 886 -34.67 -31.42 40.35
C CYS A 886 -33.55 -31.78 39.36
N PHE A 887 -32.42 -32.30 39.84
CA PHE A 887 -31.32 -32.79 38.99
C PHE A 887 -31.37 -34.31 38.69
N GLY A 888 -32.16 -35.07 39.44
CA GLY A 888 -32.48 -36.46 39.08
C GLY A 888 -33.71 -36.50 38.18
N CYS A 889 -33.50 -36.63 36.86
CA CYS A 889 -34.60 -36.79 35.92
C CYS A 889 -35.45 -38.03 36.23
N GLN A 890 -36.73 -37.91 35.93
CA GLN A 890 -37.77 -38.88 36.23
C GLN A 890 -37.71 -40.10 35.29
N GLU A 891 -37.26 -41.24 35.79
CA GLU A 891 -37.41 -42.53 35.11
C GLU A 891 -38.70 -43.20 35.60
N SER A 892 -39.69 -43.31 34.71
CA SER A 892 -41.05 -43.71 35.08
C SER A 892 -41.33 -45.20 34.82
N SER A 893 -41.43 -45.96 35.92
CA SER A 893 -42.24 -47.18 36.07
C SER A 893 -41.81 -48.44 35.29
N GLY A 894 -41.23 -49.42 36.00
CA GLY A 894 -41.10 -50.79 35.46
C GLY A 894 -40.48 -51.82 36.42
N VAL A 895 -41.34 -52.65 37.05
CA VAL A 895 -41.01 -53.90 37.80
C VAL A 895 -40.21 -53.72 39.10
N ALA A 896 -40.56 -54.53 40.11
CA ALA A 896 -39.91 -54.52 41.43
C ALA A 896 -38.77 -55.55 41.53
N GLY A 897 -37.68 -55.18 42.19
CA GLY A 897 -36.56 -56.05 42.56
C GLY A 897 -36.07 -55.76 43.97
N THR A 898 -36.19 -56.73 44.88
CA THR A 898 -35.94 -56.52 46.31
C THR A 898 -34.45 -56.53 46.64
N CYS A 899 -33.93 -55.46 47.22
CA CYS A 899 -32.63 -55.45 47.90
C CYS A 899 -32.79 -54.99 49.35
N ALA A 900 -32.86 -55.94 50.28
CA ALA A 900 -32.56 -55.68 51.69
C ALA A 900 -31.06 -55.34 51.81
N GLY A 901 -30.70 -54.43 52.70
CA GLY A 901 -29.31 -54.05 52.95
C GLY A 901 -28.77 -54.60 54.27
N GLU A 902 -27.45 -54.68 54.39
CA GLU A 902 -26.78 -54.59 55.70
C GLU A 902 -25.59 -53.63 55.61
N SER A 903 -25.25 -53.00 56.73
CA SER A 903 -24.07 -52.14 56.89
C SER A 903 -23.10 -52.77 57.87
N LYS A 904 -21.83 -52.96 57.48
CA LYS A 904 -20.72 -53.16 58.43
C LYS A 904 -19.33 -52.88 57.85
N GLU A 905 -18.35 -52.94 58.74
CA GLU A 905 -17.04 -52.29 58.65
C GLU A 905 -15.90 -53.31 58.75
N ARG A 906 -14.70 -52.89 58.29
CA ARG A 906 -13.34 -53.32 58.73
C ARG A 906 -12.62 -54.55 58.14
N ARG A 907 -11.30 -54.31 58.01
CA ARG A 907 -10.11 -55.19 58.16
C ARG A 907 -9.69 -56.14 57.03
N THR A 908 -8.80 -55.61 56.19
CA THR A 908 -7.37 -56.01 56.05
C THR A 908 -6.92 -57.49 56.05
N SER A 909 -5.95 -57.75 55.15
CA SER A 909 -4.99 -58.87 55.17
C SER A 909 -5.56 -60.22 54.68
N LEU A 910 -4.81 -61.14 54.07
CA LEU A 910 -3.44 -61.12 53.51
C LEU A 910 -3.31 -62.29 52.50
N TYR A 911 -2.10 -62.50 51.96
CA TYR A 911 -1.62 -63.68 51.24
C TYR A 911 -2.13 -63.96 49.81
N THR A 912 -1.12 -63.94 48.94
CA THR A 912 -0.95 -64.69 47.69
C THR A 912 -1.44 -66.15 47.73
N GLY A 913 -1.99 -66.62 46.61
CA GLY A 913 -2.14 -68.05 46.30
C GLY A 913 -2.21 -68.26 44.78
N SER A 914 -1.12 -68.72 44.16
CA SER A 914 -1.03 -68.94 42.71
C SER A 914 -1.06 -70.44 42.39
N HIS A 915 -2.04 -70.88 41.60
CA HIS A 915 -2.06 -72.09 40.77
C HIS A 915 -3.33 -72.00 39.89
N GLY A 916 -3.33 -72.31 38.60
CA GLY A 916 -2.22 -72.64 37.70
C GLY A 916 -2.70 -72.89 36.26
N ASN A 917 -1.72 -73.00 35.35
CA ASN A 917 -1.75 -73.49 33.95
C ASN A 917 -2.93 -74.38 33.48
N ALA A 918 -3.27 -74.42 32.17
CA ALA A 918 -2.82 -73.64 31.01
C ALA A 918 -3.62 -74.02 29.72
N GLN A 919 -3.44 -73.21 28.65
CA GLN A 919 -3.50 -73.61 27.22
C GLN A 919 -4.87 -74.17 26.70
N SER A 920 -5.19 -74.15 25.39
CA SER A 920 -4.36 -73.89 24.19
C SER A 920 -5.08 -73.01 23.16
N THR A 921 -4.30 -72.11 22.54
CA THR A 921 -4.28 -71.72 21.11
C THR A 921 -5.39 -72.22 20.14
N GLU A 922 -6.01 -71.26 19.43
CA GLU A 922 -6.02 -71.14 17.94
C GLU A 922 -6.83 -72.16 17.10
N SER A 923 -7.31 -71.84 15.88
CA SER A 923 -7.33 -70.58 15.10
C SER A 923 -8.34 -70.67 13.93
N THR A 924 -8.54 -69.56 13.19
CA THR A 924 -9.03 -69.49 11.78
C THR A 924 -10.46 -69.97 11.47
N SER A 925 -11.13 -69.55 10.39
CA SER A 925 -11.01 -68.37 9.50
C SER A 925 -12.27 -68.25 8.62
N ALA A 926 -12.47 -67.09 7.97
CA ALA A 926 -13.32 -66.90 6.77
C ALA A 926 -14.84 -67.20 6.93
N SER A 927 -15.71 -66.88 5.96
CA SER A 927 -15.83 -65.64 5.16
C SER A 927 -17.25 -65.53 4.56
N SER A 928 -17.55 -64.40 3.91
CA SER A 928 -18.44 -64.27 2.72
C SER A 928 -19.93 -64.68 2.79
N ASN A 929 -20.76 -63.64 2.79
CA ASN A 929 -21.81 -63.37 1.78
C ASN A 929 -23.21 -64.02 1.83
N ALA A 930 -24.10 -63.33 1.10
CA ALA A 930 -25.43 -63.71 0.59
C ALA A 930 -26.66 -63.51 1.51
N ALA A 931 -27.79 -63.19 0.85
CA ALA A 931 -29.09 -62.88 1.44
C ALA A 931 -30.22 -63.63 0.65
N PRO A 932 -31.46 -63.12 0.48
CA PRO A 932 -32.63 -63.63 1.21
C PRO A 932 -33.73 -64.28 0.34
N PRO A 933 -34.73 -64.91 0.97
CA PRO A 933 -36.15 -64.67 0.63
C PRO A 933 -37.07 -64.61 1.88
N GLY A 934 -38.38 -64.32 1.83
CA GLY A 934 -39.21 -63.80 0.73
C GLY A 934 -40.75 -64.04 0.89
N ILE A 935 -41.53 -62.95 0.99
CA ILE A 935 -42.93 -62.73 0.49
C ILE A 935 -44.15 -63.47 1.09
N GLY A 936 -45.18 -62.68 1.48
CA GLY A 936 -46.64 -62.98 1.37
C GLY A 936 -47.43 -63.13 2.70
N LEU A 937 -48.74 -62.83 2.82
CA LEU A 937 -49.80 -62.16 2.00
C LEU A 937 -50.96 -61.68 2.96
N PRO A 938 -51.95 -60.82 2.54
CA PRO A 938 -52.94 -60.13 3.41
C PRO A 938 -54.34 -60.81 3.47
N PRO A 939 -55.37 -60.28 4.23
CA PRO A 939 -56.42 -59.43 3.59
C PRO A 939 -57.26 -58.42 4.47
N HIS A 940 -57.91 -57.45 3.80
CA HIS A 940 -59.24 -56.77 3.98
C HIS A 940 -59.89 -56.30 5.34
N GLY A 941 -60.53 -55.10 5.30
CA GLY A 941 -61.73 -54.66 6.08
C GLY A 941 -61.62 -53.29 6.80
N THR A 942 -62.28 -52.15 6.44
CA THR A 942 -63.71 -51.69 6.51
C THR A 942 -64.32 -51.52 7.93
N SER A 943 -65.11 -50.49 8.30
CA SER A 943 -65.47 -49.15 7.77
C SER A 943 -66.36 -48.33 8.77
N VAL A 944 -66.57 -47.01 8.56
CA VAL A 944 -67.60 -46.08 9.19
C VAL A 944 -67.43 -45.71 10.70
N GLY A 945 -67.67 -44.47 11.19
CA GLY A 945 -67.87 -43.14 10.54
C GLY A 945 -68.59 -42.06 11.40
N ARG A 946 -68.45 -40.76 11.00
CA ARG A 946 -69.19 -39.51 11.42
C ARG A 946 -69.21 -39.08 12.91
N THR A 947 -69.08 -37.79 13.26
CA THR A 947 -70.03 -36.65 13.01
C THR A 947 -69.30 -35.28 12.90
N GLN A 948 -70.01 -34.14 12.74
CA GLN A 948 -69.51 -32.88 12.13
C GLN A 948 -70.06 -31.58 12.82
N MET A 949 -69.63 -30.39 12.36
CA MET A 949 -70.07 -29.00 12.69
C MET A 949 -69.36 -28.29 13.88
N ASN A 950 -69.16 -26.95 13.93
CA ASN A 950 -69.36 -25.90 12.90
C ASN A 950 -68.45 -24.64 13.05
N ILE A 951 -67.95 -24.17 11.90
CA ILE A 951 -67.84 -22.78 11.38
C ILE A 951 -67.98 -21.57 12.34
N THR A 952 -66.97 -20.68 12.41
CA THR A 952 -67.13 -19.20 12.31
C THR A 952 -65.84 -18.49 11.84
N LYS A 953 -65.91 -17.24 11.32
CA LYS A 953 -65.00 -16.77 10.24
C LYS A 953 -64.89 -15.22 10.05
N VAL A 954 -64.14 -14.48 10.89
CA VAL A 954 -63.87 -13.01 10.80
C VAL A 954 -62.50 -12.69 11.42
N LYS A 955 -61.67 -11.71 11.04
CA LYS A 955 -61.20 -10.98 9.82
C LYS A 955 -60.15 -9.92 10.36
N PRO A 956 -59.27 -9.28 9.56
CA PRO A 956 -58.01 -8.71 10.10
C PRO A 956 -57.77 -7.17 9.94
N ASN A 957 -56.72 -6.68 10.64
CA ASN A 957 -55.97 -5.41 10.42
C ASN A 957 -56.77 -4.08 10.67
N PRO A 958 -56.17 -2.85 10.67
CA PRO A 958 -54.89 -2.43 10.03
C PRO A 958 -53.97 -1.37 10.73
N THR A 959 -52.76 -1.19 10.15
CA THR A 959 -51.98 0.07 9.95
C THR A 959 -51.36 0.92 11.10
N TYR A 960 -50.33 1.67 10.67
CA TYR A 960 -49.50 2.73 11.29
C TYR A 960 -48.26 2.26 12.09
N GLN A 961 -46.98 2.62 11.84
CA GLN A 961 -46.23 3.62 11.03
C GLN A 961 -45.46 4.63 11.90
N GLU A 962 -44.22 4.92 11.48
CA GLU A 962 -43.37 6.08 11.81
C GLU A 962 -42.52 6.19 13.11
N HIS A 963 -41.50 7.05 12.97
CA HIS A 963 -40.46 7.54 13.91
C HIS A 963 -39.44 6.48 14.41
N ILE A 964 -38.13 6.60 14.20
CA ILE A 964 -37.18 7.74 14.27
C ILE A 964 -36.95 8.24 15.71
N VAL A 965 -35.89 7.72 16.34
CA VAL A 965 -34.72 8.49 16.81
C VAL A 965 -33.47 7.67 16.47
#